data_AF-A0A7X3UKS6-F1
#
_entry.id   AF-A0A7X3UKS6-F1
#
_cell.length_a   1.000
_cell.length_b   1.000
_cell.length_c   1.000
_cell.angle_alpha   90.00
_cell.angle_beta   90.00
_cell.angle_gamma   90.00
#
_symmetry.space_group_name_H-M   'P 1'
#
loop_
_entity.id
_entity.type
_entity.pdbx_description
1 polymer ?
#
loop_
_entity_poly.entity_id
_entity_poly.type
_entity_poly.pdbx_seq_one_letter_code
_entity_poly.pdbx_strand_id
1 'polypeptide(L)'
;MIESLDRKGTWRTYSLANGLAGVRTEHIAEDSEGCLWIATWDSGVSRFDGDKFETFTEQEGLCSDRVFAIHLDSQKRLWFGTMNGVCWYDGINFHHLEDDGIADRSVLFIYEDNKGRIWFGGISTLGYYEGTAFHDLIPLYLQHYEQPPSPEWTNQCWGITQDMEGHLWFGFDYLIRFDGESFYRYDEKEGFPPDQSSYTVGKDHTGKVWIGRSQRRDGLWCYADGAFQSVEVNLGGELRKIQCDREGRMWFCTSTGVLYWNGDGFGRFTLVDGLPHPVVNAVFQDREYQFWFATWGGGLGLYDAYSISIFDFGTNFPEDDSRISRMLQDRQGDIWIGFSEPFLCPATKSLARFDGEHFEFVGAEQGLGLNSCSAIYEDRDGHLWFGGDNGLFRYDGQAFQKMDIAVGTGEVGVSAIAESRDGQLIFGQWENGLRKKTEEMFARPLQIVYYRDGQCQTVFEKKEEQFNYISALVARRNREFWFSVSTYNPFGSGKGIGRWHIEDGISFYTVADGLLDNRITDLLEDRHGNLWIATQRGLSCFDGVVFRNFTTEDGLPCNRIHCLFEDSRGDLWFGMDGGVAHYDGQIFQTIKSPHIGSIFQILEDRNGAFWFGTAGEAIIRYRPRQTPPTVRLLQVVADKVYENLEERVLSTTEQSVIFEYKGLSFSTHPRDMLYVYRLKGYDHDWQPAIREMRVYYRDLPPGDYTFQVRAVDRDLNYSEMMQVQLAVEMDPRISALTSVLNNTDGVGKEFIGQSKAMRQFQIRLMEVASTDITVLILGETGVGKGLAARVLHALSPNCDGPFIQVNCGALPETLIDSELFGHEKGAFTSAVSRKLGKVELAKGGTLFLDEIGDMAPKTQARMLRLLEERTFERVGGSEILRVQARIVAATNRDLQEMVSAGTFREDLYYRFQVFPIILPPLRERKEDIPRLAEFFKTRIATHLGKQVGALTPDVIEGLQTSYWPGNVRELEHIIQRAVIVCRGSQIEVRDLGLYGSHIAPDNEDNASPVSQDPKVVPLEEFERRYLIEVLQDTNWRVKGAKGAAILLGLPPSTLYSKMKKLGIERPGV
;
A
#
# COMPACT_ATOMS: atom_id res chain seq x y z
N MET A 1 -14.70 25.14 -25.22
CA MET A 1 -14.69 26.52 -24.69
C MET A 1 -13.51 26.59 -23.76
N ILE A 2 -12.62 27.57 -23.93
CA ILE A 2 -11.50 27.79 -23.01
C ILE A 2 -12.12 28.41 -21.74
N GLU A 3 -11.97 27.78 -20.58
CA GLU A 3 -12.48 28.36 -19.34
C GLU A 3 -11.70 29.64 -18.98
N SER A 4 -12.35 30.63 -18.37
CA SER A 4 -11.63 31.81 -17.89
C SER A 4 -10.76 31.44 -16.69
N LEU A 5 -9.48 31.87 -16.68
CA LEU A 5 -8.62 31.67 -15.51
C LEU A 5 -9.12 32.50 -14.32
N ASP A 6 -9.31 31.85 -13.18
CA ASP A 6 -9.66 32.53 -11.94
C ASP A 6 -8.43 33.20 -11.33
N ARG A 7 -8.32 34.52 -11.47
CA ARG A 7 -7.20 35.30 -10.92
C ARG A 7 -7.05 35.22 -9.41
N LYS A 8 -8.05 34.68 -8.69
CA LYS A 8 -7.97 34.39 -7.24
C LYS A 8 -7.41 33.01 -6.91
N GLY A 9 -6.96 32.26 -7.92
CA GLY A 9 -6.26 30.99 -7.76
C GLY A 9 -4.96 31.09 -6.95
N THR A 10 -4.42 29.95 -6.55
CA THR A 10 -3.27 29.88 -5.63
C THR A 10 -1.94 29.70 -6.34
N TRP A 11 -0.90 30.36 -5.84
CA TRP A 11 0.47 30.22 -6.33
C TRP A 11 1.34 29.44 -5.34
N ARG A 12 2.26 28.64 -5.87
CA ARG A 12 3.33 27.97 -5.13
C ARG A 12 4.64 28.08 -5.91
N THR A 13 5.73 28.33 -5.21
CA THR A 13 7.06 28.47 -5.83
C THR A 13 7.98 27.35 -5.38
N TYR A 14 8.70 26.75 -6.33
CA TYR A 14 9.74 25.76 -6.09
C TYR A 14 11.11 26.35 -6.40
N SER A 15 12.03 26.21 -5.45
CA SER A 15 13.40 26.73 -5.51
C SER A 15 14.41 25.63 -5.13
N LEU A 16 15.69 26.00 -5.01
CA LEU A 16 16.75 25.08 -4.53
C LEU A 16 16.40 24.43 -3.19
N ALA A 17 15.70 25.15 -2.30
CA ALA A 17 15.28 24.63 -1.00
C ALA A 17 14.29 23.46 -1.11
N ASN A 18 13.62 23.31 -2.25
CA ASN A 18 12.70 22.22 -2.54
C ASN A 18 13.38 21.05 -3.29
N GLY A 19 14.66 21.18 -3.66
CA GLY A 19 15.41 20.18 -4.41
C GLY A 19 15.52 20.45 -5.91
N LEU A 20 14.97 21.56 -6.43
CA LEU A 20 15.16 21.96 -7.82
C LEU A 20 16.65 22.18 -8.12
N ALA A 21 17.16 21.69 -9.25
CA ALA A 21 18.59 21.76 -9.58
C ALA A 21 19.12 23.20 -9.74
N GLY A 22 18.33 24.06 -10.39
CA GLY A 22 18.69 25.44 -10.67
C GLY A 22 17.49 26.37 -10.69
N VAL A 23 17.67 27.62 -10.26
CA VAL A 23 16.59 28.63 -10.25
C VAL A 23 16.35 29.29 -11.60
N ARG A 24 17.23 29.05 -12.57
CA ARG A 24 17.11 29.51 -13.96
C ARG A 24 16.54 28.39 -14.81
N THR A 25 15.23 28.31 -14.87
CA THR A 25 14.51 27.25 -15.59
C THR A 25 14.15 27.71 -17.00
N GLU A 26 14.45 26.90 -18.01
CA GLU A 26 14.28 27.24 -19.44
C GLU A 26 13.04 26.60 -20.05
N HIS A 27 12.77 25.33 -19.73
CA HIS A 27 11.70 24.55 -20.35
C HIS A 27 11.06 23.58 -19.38
N ILE A 28 9.82 23.20 -19.65
CA ILE A 28 9.08 22.20 -18.88
C ILE A 28 8.43 21.24 -19.87
N ALA A 29 8.49 19.95 -19.57
CA ALA A 29 7.74 18.91 -20.26
C ALA A 29 7.23 17.88 -19.25
N GLU A 30 6.31 17.03 -19.68
CA GLU A 30 5.79 15.91 -18.91
C GLU A 30 6.14 14.62 -19.67
N ASP A 31 6.66 13.61 -18.96
CA ASP A 31 6.98 12.31 -19.56
C ASP A 31 5.73 11.40 -19.67
N SER A 32 5.91 10.18 -20.19
CA SER A 32 4.77 9.25 -20.36
C SER A 32 4.27 8.63 -19.05
N GLU A 33 5.05 8.71 -17.96
CA GLU A 33 4.63 8.39 -16.58
C GLU A 33 3.96 9.61 -15.90
N GLY A 34 4.09 10.75 -16.56
CA GLY A 34 3.74 12.10 -16.24
C GLY A 34 4.45 12.72 -15.05
N CYS A 35 5.70 12.33 -14.82
CA CYS A 35 6.63 13.16 -14.06
C CYS A 35 6.95 14.42 -14.88
N LEU A 36 7.16 15.54 -14.20
CA LEU A 36 7.58 16.78 -14.85
C LEU A 36 9.09 16.81 -15.01
N TRP A 37 9.57 17.29 -16.14
CA TRP A 37 10.98 17.50 -16.43
C TRP A 37 11.23 18.98 -16.68
N ILE A 38 12.17 19.55 -15.93
CA ILE A 38 12.46 20.98 -15.89
C ILE A 38 13.90 21.20 -16.35
N ALA A 39 14.06 21.76 -17.54
CA ALA A 39 15.36 22.15 -18.07
C ALA A 39 15.88 23.38 -17.33
N THR A 40 17.18 23.37 -17.01
CA THR A 40 17.83 24.52 -16.37
C THR A 40 18.96 25.05 -17.23
N TRP A 41 19.27 26.34 -17.05
CA TRP A 41 20.29 27.03 -17.83
C TRP A 41 21.71 26.51 -17.58
N ASP A 42 22.01 26.01 -16.37
CA ASP A 42 23.37 25.69 -15.93
C ASP A 42 23.50 24.49 -14.97
N SER A 43 22.41 23.80 -14.65
CA SER A 43 22.36 22.79 -13.59
C SER A 43 21.72 21.47 -14.04
N GLY A 44 21.70 21.19 -15.35
CA GLY A 44 21.11 20.00 -15.94
C GLY A 44 19.58 20.05 -16.01
N VAL A 45 18.94 18.92 -15.73
CA VAL A 45 17.47 18.78 -15.75
C VAL A 45 16.98 18.23 -14.42
N SER A 46 15.88 18.79 -13.90
CA SER A 46 15.20 18.24 -12.73
C SER A 46 13.94 17.46 -13.13
N ARG A 47 13.83 16.21 -12.71
CA ARG A 47 12.62 15.39 -12.79
C ARG A 47 11.84 15.50 -11.48
N PHE A 48 10.55 15.81 -11.54
CA PHE A 48 9.67 15.94 -10.39
C PHE A 48 8.55 14.89 -10.43
N ASP A 49 8.46 14.09 -9.36
CA ASP A 49 7.52 12.97 -9.24
C ASP A 49 6.34 13.27 -8.30
N GLY A 50 6.01 14.54 -8.11
CA GLY A 50 4.96 15.01 -7.19
C GLY A 50 5.39 15.09 -5.71
N ASP A 51 6.54 14.51 -5.35
CA ASP A 51 7.09 14.55 -3.98
C ASP A 51 8.48 15.20 -3.96
N LYS A 52 9.39 14.67 -4.78
CA LYS A 52 10.80 15.09 -4.78
C LYS A 52 11.29 15.41 -6.18
N PHE A 53 12.32 16.25 -6.23
CA PHE A 53 13.11 16.49 -7.43
C PHE A 53 14.31 15.55 -7.46
N GLU A 54 14.57 14.99 -8.63
CA GLU A 54 15.78 14.25 -8.97
C GLU A 54 16.52 15.02 -10.07
N THR A 55 17.82 15.16 -9.95
CA THR A 55 18.63 15.96 -10.88
C THR A 55 19.47 15.05 -11.74
N PHE A 56 19.47 15.34 -13.04
CA PHE A 56 20.31 14.69 -14.05
C PHE A 56 21.26 15.74 -14.63
N THR A 57 22.53 15.40 -14.74
CA THR A 57 23.64 16.22 -15.25
C THR A 57 24.40 15.44 -16.33
N GLU A 58 25.50 16.01 -16.83
CA GLU A 58 26.46 15.32 -17.70
C GLU A 58 26.97 14.00 -17.07
N GLN A 59 27.02 13.89 -15.74
CA GLN A 59 27.44 12.66 -15.05
C GLN A 59 26.44 11.51 -15.20
N GLU A 60 25.15 11.83 -15.35
CA GLU A 60 24.07 10.87 -15.52
C GLU A 60 23.75 10.58 -17.00
N GLY A 61 24.47 11.21 -17.94
CA GLY A 61 24.34 10.97 -19.38
C GLY A 61 23.67 12.08 -20.19
N LEU A 62 23.48 13.29 -19.65
CA LEU A 62 23.11 14.43 -20.48
C LEU A 62 24.27 14.87 -21.38
N CYS A 63 23.97 15.38 -22.58
CA CYS A 63 25.00 15.98 -23.46
C CYS A 63 25.62 17.27 -22.88
N SER A 64 24.85 18.04 -22.13
CA SER A 64 25.34 19.21 -21.40
C SER A 64 24.42 19.60 -20.24
N ASP A 65 25.00 20.16 -19.18
CA ASP A 65 24.25 20.73 -18.05
C ASP A 65 23.44 21.99 -18.44
N ARG A 66 23.67 22.56 -19.63
CA ARG A 66 22.85 23.64 -20.17
C ARG A 66 21.78 23.10 -21.09
N VAL A 67 20.53 23.05 -20.61
CA VAL A 67 19.41 22.46 -21.35
C VAL A 67 18.39 23.55 -21.69
N PHE A 68 17.98 23.60 -22.96
CA PHE A 68 17.13 24.66 -23.50
C PHE A 68 15.72 24.18 -23.87
N ALA A 69 15.60 22.93 -24.30
CA ALA A 69 14.33 22.36 -24.75
C ALA A 69 14.18 20.91 -24.30
N ILE A 70 12.93 20.54 -24.01
CA ILE A 70 12.53 19.17 -23.72
C ILE A 70 11.29 18.85 -24.54
N HIS A 71 11.25 17.69 -25.18
CA HIS A 71 10.11 17.28 -25.99
C HIS A 71 9.84 15.78 -25.85
N LEU A 72 8.60 15.41 -25.51
CA LEU A 72 8.15 14.02 -25.52
C LEU A 72 7.61 13.70 -26.91
N ASP A 73 8.22 12.73 -27.61
CA ASP A 73 7.77 12.33 -28.94
C ASP A 73 6.60 11.31 -28.90
N SER A 74 6.00 11.05 -30.06
CA SER A 74 4.95 10.05 -30.24
C SER A 74 5.37 8.61 -29.90
N GLN A 75 6.67 8.33 -29.84
CA GLN A 75 7.25 7.04 -29.45
C GLN A 75 7.56 6.96 -27.94
N LYS A 76 7.15 7.98 -27.16
CA LYS A 76 7.37 8.12 -25.70
C LYS A 76 8.84 8.31 -25.29
N ARG A 77 9.69 8.74 -26.21
CA ARG A 77 11.07 9.15 -25.91
C ARG A 77 11.10 10.61 -25.52
N LEU A 78 11.85 10.93 -24.48
CA LEU A 78 12.00 12.30 -24.02
C LEU A 78 13.29 12.89 -24.56
N TRP A 79 13.20 13.83 -25.50
CA TRP A 79 14.32 14.47 -26.16
C TRP A 79 14.77 15.73 -25.43
N PHE A 80 16.09 15.95 -25.35
CA PHE A 80 16.72 17.07 -24.68
C PHE A 80 17.65 17.84 -25.62
N GLY A 81 17.35 19.12 -25.79
CA GLY A 81 18.14 20.05 -26.59
C GLY A 81 19.10 20.78 -25.68
N THR A 82 20.40 20.60 -25.89
CA THR A 82 21.44 21.09 -24.98
C THR A 82 22.39 22.06 -25.71
N MET A 83 23.32 22.66 -24.97
CA MET A 83 24.39 23.47 -25.58
C MET A 83 25.30 22.66 -26.50
N ASN A 84 25.54 21.38 -26.21
CA ASN A 84 26.51 20.54 -26.93
C ASN A 84 25.83 19.29 -27.52
N GLY A 85 24.78 19.49 -28.31
CA GLY A 85 24.07 18.42 -29.02
C GLY A 85 22.75 18.01 -28.38
N VAL A 86 22.29 16.81 -28.74
CA VAL A 86 20.98 16.26 -28.38
C VAL A 86 21.15 14.87 -27.79
N CYS A 87 20.38 14.59 -26.74
CA CYS A 87 20.19 13.24 -26.20
C CYS A 87 18.69 12.97 -26.02
N TRP A 88 18.32 11.71 -25.86
CA TRP A 88 16.96 11.32 -25.48
C TRP A 88 16.96 10.24 -24.40
N TYR A 89 15.91 10.22 -23.58
CA TYR A 89 15.75 9.30 -22.47
C TYR A 89 14.65 8.28 -22.78
N ASP A 90 14.94 7.01 -22.55
CA ASP A 90 14.03 5.88 -22.81
C ASP A 90 13.23 5.43 -21.58
N GLY A 91 13.43 6.09 -20.43
CA GLY A 91 12.88 5.67 -19.13
C GLY A 91 13.92 5.02 -18.21
N ILE A 92 15.09 4.65 -18.74
CA ILE A 92 16.18 4.00 -18.00
C ILE A 92 17.50 4.73 -18.26
N ASN A 93 17.87 4.95 -19.52
CA ASN A 93 19.15 5.50 -19.94
C ASN A 93 19.00 6.69 -20.89
N PHE A 94 20.01 7.55 -20.90
CA PHE A 94 20.20 8.56 -21.93
C PHE A 94 20.93 7.97 -23.14
N HIS A 95 20.43 8.31 -24.32
CA HIS A 95 20.98 7.91 -25.62
C HIS A 95 21.44 9.16 -26.37
N HIS A 96 22.67 9.13 -26.87
CA HIS A 96 23.28 10.23 -27.59
C HIS A 96 23.20 10.00 -29.11
N LEU A 97 23.02 11.09 -29.86
CA LEU A 97 23.18 11.07 -31.32
C LEU A 97 24.65 11.34 -31.67
N GLU A 98 25.49 10.31 -31.56
CA GLU A 98 26.91 10.35 -31.97
C GLU A 98 27.06 10.07 -33.48
N ASP A 99 28.03 10.69 -34.15
CA ASP A 99 28.35 10.56 -35.59
C ASP A 99 27.35 11.15 -36.63
N ASP A 100 26.24 11.74 -36.18
CA ASP A 100 25.18 12.30 -37.06
C ASP A 100 25.41 13.76 -37.50
N GLY A 101 26.50 14.40 -37.08
CA GLY A 101 26.82 15.80 -37.43
C GLY A 101 26.08 16.87 -36.62
N ILE A 102 25.19 16.48 -35.70
CA ILE A 102 24.54 17.36 -34.70
C ILE A 102 25.29 17.43 -33.36
N ALA A 103 26.23 16.51 -33.12
CA ALA A 103 27.12 16.54 -31.98
C ALA A 103 27.87 17.89 -31.89
N ASP A 104 28.04 18.41 -30.67
CA ASP A 104 28.66 19.72 -30.38
C ASP A 104 27.92 20.95 -30.92
N ARG A 105 26.71 20.80 -31.49
CA ARG A 105 25.88 21.94 -31.92
C ARG A 105 24.83 22.30 -30.87
N SER A 106 24.60 23.59 -30.68
CA SER A 106 23.59 24.08 -29.72
C SER A 106 22.18 23.90 -30.28
N VAL A 107 21.30 23.27 -29.49
CA VAL A 107 19.90 23.00 -29.84
C VAL A 107 18.99 23.72 -28.85
N LEU A 108 18.30 24.75 -29.35
CA LEU A 108 17.44 25.63 -28.56
C LEU A 108 15.96 25.21 -28.61
N PHE A 109 15.54 24.54 -29.68
CA PHE A 109 14.15 24.11 -29.92
C PHE A 109 14.09 22.71 -30.49
N ILE A 110 13.08 21.96 -30.05
CA ILE A 110 12.72 20.64 -30.57
C ILE A 110 11.24 20.66 -30.94
N TYR A 111 10.89 20.07 -32.08
CA TYR A 111 9.51 19.99 -32.55
C TYR A 111 9.25 18.70 -33.31
N GLU A 112 8.20 17.95 -32.97
CA GLU A 112 7.73 16.82 -33.78
C GLU A 112 6.71 17.28 -34.82
N ASP A 113 6.94 16.93 -36.09
CA ASP A 113 5.98 17.21 -37.16
C ASP A 113 4.90 16.12 -37.29
N ASN A 114 3.86 16.39 -38.09
CA ASN A 114 2.76 15.46 -38.34
C ASN A 114 3.19 14.13 -39.01
N LYS A 115 4.44 14.00 -39.46
CA LYS A 115 5.01 12.76 -40.03
C LYS A 115 5.83 11.97 -39.00
N GLY A 116 5.96 12.47 -37.76
CA GLY A 116 6.74 11.85 -36.69
C GLY A 116 8.25 12.12 -36.79
N ARG A 117 8.67 13.12 -37.59
CA ARG A 117 10.08 13.54 -37.66
C ARG A 117 10.37 14.54 -36.57
N ILE A 118 11.53 14.42 -35.94
CA ILE A 118 11.95 15.28 -34.83
C ILE A 118 12.86 16.38 -35.36
N TRP A 119 12.39 17.62 -35.35
CA TRP A 119 13.10 18.79 -35.84
C TRP A 119 13.92 19.44 -34.75
N PHE A 120 15.15 19.83 -35.09
CA PHE A 120 16.08 20.51 -34.21
C PHE A 120 16.45 21.88 -34.78
N GLY A 121 16.29 22.92 -33.96
CA GLY A 121 16.68 24.28 -34.28
C GLY A 121 17.53 24.89 -33.16
N GLY A 122 18.57 25.64 -33.51
CA GLY A 122 19.41 26.31 -32.52
C GLY A 122 20.46 27.21 -33.14
N ILE A 123 21.61 27.35 -32.48
CA ILE A 123 22.72 28.16 -32.98
C ILE A 123 23.50 27.32 -33.99
N SER A 124 23.45 27.69 -35.27
CA SER A 124 24.08 26.91 -36.34
C SER A 124 23.57 25.45 -36.42
N THR A 125 22.31 25.24 -36.03
CA THR A 125 21.62 23.95 -36.09
C THR A 125 20.27 24.12 -36.77
N LEU A 126 20.06 23.41 -37.88
CA LEU A 126 18.76 23.27 -38.53
C LEU A 126 18.71 21.93 -39.25
N GLY A 127 17.83 21.03 -38.81
CA GLY A 127 17.64 19.72 -39.44
C GLY A 127 16.57 18.91 -38.73
N TYR A 128 16.39 17.68 -39.18
CA TYR A 128 15.46 16.74 -38.55
C TYR A 128 16.04 15.34 -38.46
N TYR A 129 15.53 14.58 -37.50
CA TYR A 129 15.82 13.17 -37.31
C TYR A 129 14.65 12.33 -37.79
N GLU A 130 14.94 11.34 -38.63
CA GLU A 130 13.98 10.38 -39.16
C GLU A 130 14.56 8.97 -39.04
N GLY A 131 13.90 8.13 -38.24
CA GLY A 131 14.34 6.75 -38.01
C GLY A 131 15.68 6.65 -37.29
N THR A 132 16.77 6.62 -38.04
CA THR A 132 18.14 6.44 -37.55
C THR A 132 19.14 7.47 -38.09
N ALA A 133 18.68 8.48 -38.83
CA ALA A 133 19.57 9.43 -39.49
C ALA A 133 19.16 10.88 -39.22
N PHE A 134 20.15 11.74 -39.01
CA PHE A 134 19.98 13.18 -38.99
C PHE A 134 20.15 13.77 -40.40
N HIS A 135 19.22 14.63 -40.79
CA HIS A 135 19.21 15.33 -42.07
C HIS A 135 19.54 16.81 -41.85
N ASP A 136 20.78 17.21 -42.13
CA ASP A 136 21.24 18.61 -42.01
C ASP A 136 20.70 19.47 -43.16
N LEU A 137 19.91 20.49 -42.83
CA LEU A 137 19.27 21.38 -43.80
C LEU A 137 19.98 22.73 -43.93
N ILE A 138 21.06 22.97 -43.19
CA ILE A 138 21.84 24.21 -43.31
C ILE A 138 22.36 24.44 -44.74
N PRO A 139 22.91 23.43 -45.46
CA PRO A 139 23.36 23.63 -46.83
C PRO A 139 22.24 24.07 -47.78
N LEU A 140 21.02 23.54 -47.60
CA LEU A 140 19.84 23.90 -48.38
C LEU A 140 19.37 25.32 -48.03
N TYR A 141 19.33 25.65 -46.75
CA TYR A 141 18.95 26.97 -46.26
C TYR A 141 19.86 28.08 -46.79
N LEU A 142 21.18 27.84 -46.83
CA LEU A 142 22.16 28.82 -47.30
C LEU A 142 22.10 29.07 -48.83
N GLN A 143 21.50 28.18 -49.63
CA GLN A 143 21.36 28.39 -51.08
C GLN A 143 20.48 29.58 -51.45
N HIS A 144 19.62 30.03 -50.55
CA HIS A 144 18.71 31.16 -50.77
C HIS A 144 19.36 32.53 -50.54
N TYR A 145 20.64 32.56 -50.17
CA TYR A 145 21.40 33.79 -49.99
C TYR A 145 22.38 34.00 -51.15
N GLU A 146 22.26 35.12 -51.87
CA GLU A 146 23.17 35.49 -52.98
C GLU A 146 24.64 35.65 -52.54
N GLN A 147 24.87 35.94 -51.24
CA GLN A 147 26.16 35.85 -50.57
C GLN A 147 25.94 35.14 -49.23
N PRO A 148 26.78 34.16 -48.83
CA PRO A 148 26.64 33.53 -47.54
C PRO A 148 26.75 34.59 -46.44
N PRO A 149 25.85 34.57 -45.44
CA PRO A 149 25.86 35.53 -44.35
C PRO A 149 27.23 35.56 -43.64
N SER A 150 27.67 36.73 -43.15
CA SER A 150 28.97 36.85 -42.50
C SER A 150 29.04 36.01 -41.21
N PRO A 151 30.22 35.62 -40.70
CA PRO A 151 30.34 34.82 -39.47
C PRO A 151 29.71 35.46 -38.23
N GLU A 152 29.44 36.77 -38.27
CA GLU A 152 28.77 37.53 -37.21
C GLU A 152 27.23 37.43 -37.27
N TRP A 153 26.66 36.73 -38.28
CA TRP A 153 25.23 36.49 -38.37
C TRP A 153 24.83 35.37 -37.40
N THR A 154 23.96 35.71 -36.46
CA THR A 154 23.34 34.77 -35.55
C THR A 154 22.25 33.99 -36.28
N ASN A 155 22.62 32.91 -36.98
CA ASN A 155 21.65 31.95 -37.55
C ASN A 155 21.01 31.13 -36.42
N GLN A 156 20.24 31.81 -35.56
CA GLN A 156 19.62 31.27 -34.37
C GLN A 156 18.14 31.05 -34.64
N CYS A 157 17.70 29.81 -34.49
CA CYS A 157 16.28 29.49 -34.52
C CYS A 157 15.65 29.77 -33.15
N TRP A 158 14.65 30.64 -33.13
CA TRP A 158 13.92 31.12 -31.94
C TRP A 158 12.50 30.54 -31.83
N GLY A 159 12.15 29.58 -32.70
CA GLY A 159 10.88 28.87 -32.65
C GLY A 159 10.64 28.05 -33.92
N ILE A 160 9.96 26.92 -33.75
CA ILE A 160 9.52 26.03 -34.82
C ILE A 160 8.06 25.67 -34.58
N THR A 161 7.24 25.70 -35.62
CA THR A 161 5.87 25.16 -35.58
C THR A 161 5.44 24.68 -36.97
N GLN A 162 4.42 23.84 -37.07
CA GLN A 162 3.87 23.37 -38.34
C GLN A 162 2.41 23.79 -38.49
N ASP A 163 2.02 24.39 -39.62
CA ASP A 163 0.63 24.76 -39.89
C ASP A 163 -0.27 23.54 -40.24
N MET A 164 -1.55 23.80 -40.51
CA MET A 164 -2.53 22.74 -40.87
C MET A 164 -2.31 22.14 -42.26
N GLU A 165 -1.65 22.87 -43.16
CA GLU A 165 -1.33 22.42 -44.52
C GLU A 165 -0.05 21.57 -44.54
N GLY A 166 0.70 21.56 -43.44
CA GLY A 166 1.91 20.77 -43.25
C GLY A 166 3.20 21.56 -43.47
N HIS A 167 3.12 22.86 -43.72
CA HIS A 167 4.31 23.71 -43.86
C HIS A 167 4.94 24.00 -42.50
N LEU A 168 6.25 23.94 -42.43
CA LEU A 168 7.01 24.25 -41.22
C LEU A 168 7.41 25.73 -41.21
N TRP A 169 7.16 26.38 -40.10
CA TRP A 169 7.46 27.78 -39.86
C TRP A 169 8.62 27.88 -38.87
N PHE A 170 9.63 28.66 -39.25
CA PHE A 170 10.82 28.91 -38.46
C PHE A 170 10.96 30.40 -38.18
N GLY A 171 11.17 30.70 -36.90
CA GLY A 171 11.54 32.03 -36.46
C GLY A 171 13.06 32.19 -36.43
N PHE A 172 13.63 32.87 -37.42
CA PHE A 172 15.03 33.31 -37.41
C PHE A 172 15.07 34.84 -37.27
N ASP A 173 16.13 35.51 -37.73
CA ASP A 173 16.13 36.96 -37.99
C ASP A 173 15.16 37.39 -39.11
N TYR A 174 14.52 36.39 -39.73
CA TYR A 174 13.39 36.52 -40.64
C TYR A 174 12.36 35.42 -40.34
N LEU A 175 11.12 35.63 -40.79
CA LEU A 175 10.11 34.59 -40.79
C LEU A 175 10.26 33.71 -42.03
N ILE A 176 10.44 32.40 -41.81
CA ILE A 176 10.75 31.45 -42.87
C ILE A 176 9.75 30.31 -42.84
N ARG A 177 9.28 29.88 -44.01
CA ARG A 177 8.41 28.72 -44.19
C ARG A 177 9.10 27.68 -45.06
N PHE A 178 8.95 26.42 -44.73
CA PHE A 178 9.49 25.27 -45.45
C PHE A 178 8.34 24.35 -45.86
N ASP A 179 8.24 24.06 -47.15
CA ASP A 179 7.19 23.22 -47.72
C ASP A 179 7.55 21.73 -47.82
N GLY A 180 8.79 21.38 -47.45
CA GLY A 180 9.34 20.03 -47.61
C GLY A 180 10.46 19.96 -48.64
N GLU A 181 10.54 20.94 -49.56
CA GLU A 181 11.55 21.00 -50.62
C GLU A 181 12.36 22.30 -50.58
N SER A 182 11.72 23.43 -50.32
CA SER A 182 12.32 24.76 -50.39
C SER A 182 11.96 25.64 -49.20
N PHE A 183 12.90 26.51 -48.82
CA PHE A 183 12.63 27.59 -47.87
C PHE A 183 12.01 28.80 -48.58
N TYR A 184 11.09 29.46 -47.91
CA TYR A 184 10.42 30.66 -48.37
C TYR A 184 10.50 31.73 -47.29
N ARG A 185 10.95 32.94 -47.65
CA ARG A 185 11.07 34.07 -46.72
C ARG A 185 9.97 35.07 -47.00
N TYR A 186 9.20 35.41 -45.96
CA TYR A 186 8.15 36.41 -46.05
C TYR A 186 8.70 37.85 -46.05
N ASP A 187 8.07 38.74 -46.81
CA ASP A 187 8.44 40.16 -46.93
C ASP A 187 7.23 41.12 -46.96
N GLU A 188 7.50 42.42 -47.14
CA GLU A 188 6.50 43.50 -47.13
C GLU A 188 5.40 43.35 -48.18
N LYS A 189 5.68 42.70 -49.32
CA LYS A 189 4.69 42.51 -50.39
C LYS A 189 3.59 41.54 -49.97
N GLU A 190 3.82 40.75 -48.94
CA GLU A 190 2.90 39.75 -48.41
C GLU A 190 2.22 40.21 -47.11
N GLY A 191 2.38 41.49 -46.74
CA GLY A 191 1.76 42.07 -45.55
C GLY A 191 2.51 41.78 -44.24
N PHE A 192 3.77 41.34 -44.32
CA PHE A 192 4.65 41.11 -43.17
C PHE A 192 5.77 42.18 -43.13
N PRO A 193 6.15 42.74 -41.98
CA PRO A 193 7.08 43.86 -41.95
C PRO A 193 8.48 43.49 -42.50
N PRO A 194 9.15 44.40 -43.23
CA PRO A 194 10.44 44.13 -43.88
C PRO A 194 11.64 44.15 -42.92
N ASP A 195 11.43 44.27 -41.61
CA ASP A 195 12.50 44.47 -40.66
C ASP A 195 13.22 43.17 -40.31
N GLN A 196 14.55 43.27 -40.21
CA GLN A 196 15.39 42.24 -39.64
C GLN A 196 15.21 42.27 -38.12
N SER A 197 14.41 41.34 -37.62
CA SER A 197 14.12 41.14 -36.20
C SER A 197 14.11 39.64 -35.95
N SER A 198 14.56 39.19 -34.78
CA SER A 198 14.39 37.79 -34.40
C SER A 198 12.92 37.52 -34.10
N TYR A 199 12.35 36.48 -34.71
CA TYR A 199 10.94 36.11 -34.56
C TYR A 199 10.80 34.80 -33.78
N THR A 200 9.77 34.69 -32.95
CA THR A 200 9.32 33.42 -32.37
C THR A 200 7.94 33.07 -32.90
N VAL A 201 7.65 31.77 -33.03
CA VAL A 201 6.43 31.26 -33.65
C VAL A 201 5.77 30.22 -32.76
N GLY A 202 4.44 30.15 -32.81
CA GLY A 202 3.62 29.13 -32.16
C GLY A 202 2.33 28.91 -32.95
N LYS A 203 1.64 27.81 -32.71
CA LYS A 203 0.35 27.51 -33.36
C LYS A 203 -0.73 27.29 -32.32
N ASP A 204 -1.92 27.82 -32.56
CA ASP A 204 -3.09 27.56 -31.73
C ASP A 204 -3.85 26.28 -32.15
N HIS A 205 -4.81 25.85 -31.34
CA HIS A 205 -5.61 24.65 -31.63
C HIS A 205 -6.48 24.77 -32.90
N THR A 206 -6.72 25.98 -33.42
CA THR A 206 -7.47 26.22 -34.65
C THR A 206 -6.60 26.13 -35.90
N GLY A 207 -5.28 26.06 -35.72
CA GLY A 207 -4.32 25.99 -36.81
C GLY A 207 -3.70 27.32 -37.19
N LYS A 208 -4.07 28.43 -36.52
CA LYS A 208 -3.48 29.74 -36.82
C LYS A 208 -2.07 29.82 -36.27
N VAL A 209 -1.19 30.41 -37.06
CA VAL A 209 0.22 30.60 -36.66
C VAL A 209 0.37 31.98 -36.04
N TRP A 210 0.85 32.02 -34.82
CA TRP A 210 1.15 33.24 -34.08
C TRP A 210 2.64 33.53 -34.21
N ILE A 211 2.97 34.76 -34.56
CA ILE A 211 4.34 35.22 -34.81
C ILE A 211 4.58 36.46 -33.98
N GLY A 212 5.67 36.50 -33.22
CA GLY A 212 6.02 37.69 -32.45
C GLY A 212 7.50 38.02 -32.51
N ARG A 213 7.84 39.30 -32.33
CA ARG A 213 9.24 39.75 -32.30
C ARG A 213 9.88 39.48 -30.94
N SER A 214 11.03 38.83 -30.94
CA SER A 214 11.69 38.38 -29.71
C SER A 214 12.45 39.49 -28.98
N GLN A 215 12.96 40.50 -29.69
CA GLN A 215 13.81 41.57 -29.11
C GLN A 215 13.17 42.97 -29.10
N ARG A 216 11.85 43.06 -29.33
CA ARG A 216 11.11 44.32 -29.28
C ARG A 216 9.89 44.20 -28.38
N ARG A 217 9.35 45.35 -27.95
CA ARG A 217 8.17 45.43 -27.06
C ARG A 217 6.85 45.41 -27.82
N ASP A 218 6.91 45.46 -29.14
CA ASP A 218 5.81 45.55 -30.09
C ASP A 218 6.01 44.58 -31.26
N GLY A 219 4.89 44.14 -31.85
CA GLY A 219 4.89 43.26 -33.02
C GLY A 219 4.47 41.84 -32.67
N LEU A 220 3.15 41.62 -32.72
CA LEU A 220 2.52 40.31 -32.72
C LEU A 220 1.61 40.21 -33.94
N TRP A 221 1.69 39.10 -34.66
CA TRP A 221 0.86 38.80 -35.82
C TRP A 221 0.22 37.44 -35.66
N CYS A 222 -0.95 37.30 -36.26
CA CYS A 222 -1.62 36.03 -36.46
C CYS A 222 -1.74 35.79 -37.97
N TYR A 223 -1.21 34.68 -38.44
CA TYR A 223 -1.37 34.21 -39.79
C TYR A 223 -2.57 33.25 -39.84
N ALA A 224 -3.61 33.66 -40.55
CA ALA A 224 -4.85 32.93 -40.71
C ALA A 224 -5.42 33.19 -42.11
N ASP A 225 -6.04 32.17 -42.71
CA ASP A 225 -6.70 32.29 -44.02
C ASP A 225 -5.80 32.88 -45.13
N GLY A 226 -4.51 32.56 -45.10
CA GLY A 226 -3.53 33.00 -46.10
C GLY A 226 -2.97 34.42 -45.90
N ALA A 227 -3.34 35.13 -44.83
CA ALA A 227 -2.95 36.52 -44.60
C ALA A 227 -2.43 36.78 -43.18
N PHE A 228 -1.53 37.76 -43.05
CA PHE A 228 -1.08 38.26 -41.75
C PHE A 228 -2.04 39.32 -41.21
N GLN A 229 -2.42 39.15 -39.95
CA GLN A 229 -3.23 40.10 -39.18
C GLN A 229 -2.38 40.61 -38.02
N SER A 230 -2.12 41.92 -37.96
CA SER A 230 -1.42 42.52 -36.82
C SER A 230 -2.33 42.54 -35.60
N VAL A 231 -1.81 42.11 -34.46
CA VAL A 231 -2.53 42.11 -33.19
C VAL A 231 -1.99 43.25 -32.34
N GLU A 232 -2.82 44.27 -32.09
CA GLU A 232 -2.45 45.39 -31.23
C GLU A 232 -2.44 44.93 -29.76
N VAL A 233 -1.24 44.70 -29.23
CA VAL A 233 -1.04 44.34 -27.83
C VAL A 233 0.27 44.95 -27.31
N ASN A 234 0.23 45.44 -26.07
CA ASN A 234 1.43 45.84 -25.36
C ASN A 234 2.02 44.63 -24.63
N LEU A 235 3.04 44.01 -25.23
CA LEU A 235 3.75 42.88 -24.63
C LEU A 235 4.48 43.30 -23.34
N GLY A 236 4.81 44.60 -23.20
CA GLY A 236 5.48 45.20 -22.05
C GLY A 236 6.94 44.77 -21.86
N GLY A 237 7.44 43.81 -22.64
CA GLY A 237 8.78 43.23 -22.56
C GLY A 237 9.12 42.48 -23.84
N GLU A 238 10.33 41.93 -23.87
CA GLU A 238 10.83 41.09 -24.95
C GLU A 238 10.09 39.75 -24.95
N LEU A 239 9.57 39.32 -26.10
CA LEU A 239 8.89 38.04 -26.24
C LEU A 239 9.92 36.91 -26.33
N ARG A 240 9.80 35.89 -25.50
CA ARG A 240 10.75 34.78 -25.45
C ARG A 240 10.20 33.52 -26.11
N LYS A 241 8.91 33.24 -25.87
CA LYS A 241 8.26 32.03 -26.36
C LYS A 241 6.76 32.21 -26.51
N ILE A 242 6.21 31.59 -27.55
CA ILE A 242 4.76 31.47 -27.78
C ILE A 242 4.39 29.99 -27.61
N GLN A 243 3.42 29.69 -26.75
CA GLN A 243 3.00 28.31 -26.47
C GLN A 243 1.48 28.22 -26.42
N CYS A 244 0.95 27.06 -26.78
CA CYS A 244 -0.46 26.73 -26.65
C CYS A 244 -0.59 25.72 -25.50
N ASP A 245 -1.52 25.95 -24.57
CA ASP A 245 -1.82 24.97 -23.52
C ASP A 245 -2.74 23.85 -24.01
N ARG A 246 -3.09 22.89 -23.14
CA ARG A 246 -3.92 21.72 -23.50
C ARG A 246 -5.37 22.11 -23.80
N GLU A 247 -5.82 23.24 -23.26
CA GLU A 247 -7.17 23.77 -23.50
C GLU A 247 -7.23 24.63 -24.77
N GLY A 248 -6.09 24.93 -25.39
CA GLY A 248 -5.99 25.72 -26.61
C GLY A 248 -5.71 27.21 -26.37
N ARG A 249 -5.42 27.63 -25.14
CA ARG A 249 -5.09 29.02 -24.83
C ARG A 249 -3.68 29.34 -25.29
N MET A 250 -3.51 30.49 -25.92
CA MET A 250 -2.20 30.98 -26.31
C MET A 250 -1.55 31.75 -25.17
N TRP A 251 -0.30 31.42 -24.88
CA TRP A 251 0.57 32.01 -23.88
C TRP A 251 1.77 32.67 -24.54
N PHE A 252 2.12 33.86 -24.05
CA PHE A 252 3.17 34.73 -24.59
C PHE A 252 4.13 35.07 -23.45
N CYS A 253 5.23 34.35 -23.37
CA CYS A 253 6.24 34.47 -22.32
C CYS A 253 7.11 35.70 -22.58
N THR A 254 7.24 36.62 -21.62
CA THR A 254 8.01 37.86 -21.82
C THR A 254 9.03 38.12 -20.71
N SER A 255 9.88 39.13 -20.90
CA SER A 255 10.83 39.58 -19.88
C SER A 255 10.22 40.38 -18.72
N THR A 256 8.91 40.70 -18.77
CA THR A 256 8.20 41.47 -17.73
C THR A 256 6.90 40.84 -17.26
N GLY A 257 6.69 39.55 -17.56
CA GLY A 257 5.59 38.74 -17.08
C GLY A 257 5.21 37.70 -18.14
N VAL A 258 3.93 37.34 -18.17
CA VAL A 258 3.37 36.48 -19.20
C VAL A 258 1.98 36.95 -19.56
N LEU A 259 1.69 37.00 -20.86
CA LEU A 259 0.36 37.29 -21.37
C LEU A 259 -0.30 36.00 -21.82
N TYR A 260 -1.63 35.98 -21.81
CA TYR A 260 -2.42 34.88 -22.36
C TYR A 260 -3.64 35.41 -23.08
N TRP A 261 -4.06 34.72 -24.13
CA TRP A 261 -5.21 35.09 -24.96
C TRP A 261 -6.46 34.34 -24.54
N ASN A 262 -7.51 35.06 -24.14
CA ASN A 262 -8.78 34.49 -23.69
C ASN A 262 -9.86 34.39 -24.78
N GLY A 263 -9.52 34.59 -26.05
CA GLY A 263 -10.49 34.67 -27.15
C GLY A 263 -10.94 36.09 -27.46
N ASP A 264 -11.24 36.89 -26.44
CA ASP A 264 -11.75 38.27 -26.60
C ASP A 264 -10.74 39.35 -26.14
N GLY A 265 -9.60 38.95 -25.58
CA GLY A 265 -8.58 39.88 -25.09
C GLY A 265 -7.39 39.21 -24.41
N PHE A 266 -6.39 40.02 -24.03
CA PHE A 266 -5.19 39.56 -23.34
C PHE A 266 -5.30 39.74 -21.82
N GLY A 267 -5.14 38.63 -21.10
CA GLY A 267 -4.83 38.65 -19.66
C GLY A 267 -3.32 38.71 -19.43
N ARG A 268 -2.91 39.13 -18.23
CA ARG A 268 -1.50 39.21 -17.84
C ARG A 268 -1.29 38.77 -16.39
N PHE A 269 -0.22 38.00 -16.19
CA PHE A 269 0.35 37.71 -14.89
C PHE A 269 1.68 38.43 -14.71
N THR A 270 1.89 38.95 -13.50
CA THR A 270 3.08 39.69 -13.05
C THR A 270 3.49 39.25 -11.63
N LEU A 271 4.55 39.82 -11.09
CA LEU A 271 4.96 39.60 -9.69
C LEU A 271 3.82 39.91 -8.69
N VAL A 272 2.97 40.90 -8.99
CA VAL A 272 1.85 41.29 -8.12
C VAL A 272 0.80 40.18 -8.03
N ASP A 273 0.69 39.36 -9.07
CA ASP A 273 -0.26 38.25 -9.11
C ASP A 273 0.26 37.00 -8.40
N GLY A 274 1.57 36.92 -8.10
CA GLY A 274 2.21 35.75 -7.47
C GLY A 274 3.28 35.05 -8.31
N LEU A 275 3.57 35.52 -9.54
CA LEU A 275 4.70 34.98 -10.32
C LEU A 275 6.01 35.11 -9.52
N PRO A 276 6.88 34.08 -9.55
CA PRO A 276 8.10 34.10 -8.74
C PRO A 276 9.18 35.04 -9.30
N HIS A 277 9.13 35.38 -10.58
CA HIS A 277 10.09 36.26 -11.25
C HIS A 277 9.46 36.90 -12.49
N PRO A 278 9.85 38.13 -12.89
CA PRO A 278 9.23 38.83 -14.02
C PRO A 278 9.58 38.23 -15.38
N VAL A 279 10.75 37.61 -15.52
CA VAL A 279 11.16 36.95 -16.78
C VAL A 279 10.65 35.52 -16.77
N VAL A 280 9.72 35.21 -17.67
CA VAL A 280 9.16 33.87 -17.89
C VAL A 280 9.73 33.30 -19.20
N ASN A 281 10.28 32.09 -19.13
CA ASN A 281 10.89 31.38 -20.26
C ASN A 281 9.91 30.42 -20.93
N ALA A 282 9.09 29.72 -20.14
CA ALA A 282 8.10 28.78 -20.65
C ALA A 282 6.89 28.67 -19.70
N VAL A 283 5.74 28.35 -20.29
CA VAL A 283 4.53 27.92 -19.59
C VAL A 283 4.17 26.51 -20.04
N PHE A 284 3.80 25.66 -19.09
CA PHE A 284 3.36 24.31 -19.34
C PHE A 284 2.10 24.02 -18.54
N GLN A 285 1.11 23.39 -19.18
CA GLN A 285 -0.10 22.91 -18.51
C GLN A 285 0.00 21.39 -18.34
N ASP A 286 -0.04 20.95 -17.08
CA ASP A 286 0.04 19.53 -16.75
C ASP A 286 -1.27 18.79 -17.03
N ARG A 287 -1.27 17.47 -16.82
CA ARG A 287 -2.46 16.62 -16.96
C ARG A 287 -3.62 16.96 -16.01
N GLU A 288 -3.33 17.61 -14.88
CA GLU A 288 -4.34 18.06 -13.93
C GLU A 288 -4.75 19.52 -14.19
N TYR A 289 -4.41 20.07 -15.36
CA TYR A 289 -4.72 21.44 -15.76
C TYR A 289 -4.11 22.54 -14.86
N GLN A 290 -3.07 22.24 -14.09
CA GLN A 290 -2.29 23.27 -13.39
C GLN A 290 -1.25 23.87 -14.33
N PHE A 291 -0.93 25.14 -14.08
CA PHE A 291 0.02 25.88 -14.90
C PHE A 291 1.37 26.00 -14.20
N TRP A 292 2.40 25.58 -14.89
CA TRP A 292 3.78 25.62 -14.46
C TRP A 292 4.54 26.69 -15.25
N PHE A 293 5.25 27.57 -14.55
CA PHE A 293 5.96 28.71 -15.10
C PHE A 293 7.45 28.55 -14.85
N ALA A 294 8.20 28.31 -15.92
CA ALA A 294 9.66 28.34 -15.87
C ALA A 294 10.13 29.79 -15.91
N THR A 295 10.92 30.20 -14.93
CA THR A 295 11.43 31.56 -14.82
C THR A 295 12.95 31.64 -14.81
N TRP A 296 13.50 32.79 -15.21
CA TRP A 296 14.95 32.99 -15.32
C TRP A 296 15.69 33.08 -13.97
N GLY A 297 14.99 33.27 -12.85
CA GLY A 297 15.65 33.47 -11.56
C GLY A 297 14.81 33.18 -10.31
N GLY A 298 13.50 32.97 -10.45
CA GLY A 298 12.62 32.63 -9.33
C GLY A 298 12.41 31.13 -9.15
N GLY A 299 13.08 30.29 -9.96
CA GLY A 299 12.77 28.87 -10.06
C GLY A 299 11.46 28.63 -10.80
N LEU A 300 10.68 27.68 -10.29
CA LEU A 300 9.47 27.17 -10.93
C LEU A 300 8.22 27.65 -10.18
N GLY A 301 7.32 28.34 -10.87
CA GLY A 301 6.02 28.73 -10.33
C GLY A 301 4.95 27.71 -10.69
N LEU A 302 4.10 27.32 -9.74
CA LEU A 302 2.90 26.53 -9.93
C LEU A 302 1.69 27.40 -9.61
N TYR A 303 0.74 27.45 -10.53
CA TYR A 303 -0.51 28.18 -10.38
C TYR A 303 -1.68 27.22 -10.56
N ASP A 304 -2.50 27.11 -9.52
CA ASP A 304 -3.78 26.42 -9.57
C ASP A 304 -4.90 27.44 -9.78
N ALA A 305 -5.34 27.55 -11.03
CA ALA A 305 -6.39 28.48 -11.42
C ALA A 305 -7.81 27.99 -11.10
N TYR A 306 -7.97 26.75 -10.62
CA TYR A 306 -9.26 26.07 -10.69
C TYR A 306 -9.73 25.55 -9.33
N SER A 307 -8.84 24.93 -8.55
CA SER A 307 -9.26 24.15 -7.38
C SER A 307 -9.54 24.99 -6.14
N ILE A 308 -8.71 25.98 -5.82
CA ILE A 308 -8.83 26.79 -4.61
C ILE A 308 -8.77 28.27 -4.98
N SER A 309 -9.80 29.02 -4.60
CA SER A 309 -9.84 30.47 -4.73
C SER A 309 -10.06 31.10 -3.36
N ILE A 310 -9.30 32.15 -3.05
CA ILE A 310 -9.41 32.86 -1.78
C ILE A 310 -10.11 34.20 -2.00
N PHE A 311 -11.21 34.39 -1.29
CA PHE A 311 -11.98 35.63 -1.32
C PHE A 311 -11.86 36.32 0.04
N ASP A 312 -11.13 37.43 0.04
CA ASP A 312 -10.98 38.30 1.20
C ASP A 312 -12.12 39.33 1.24
N PHE A 313 -12.68 39.57 2.42
CA PHE A 313 -13.68 40.61 2.68
C PHE A 313 -13.08 42.04 2.70
N GLY A 314 -11.75 42.18 2.61
CA GLY A 314 -10.99 43.42 2.47
C GLY A 314 -10.44 43.97 3.79
N THR A 315 -9.52 44.95 3.71
CA THR A 315 -8.59 45.43 4.78
C THR A 315 -9.22 46.13 5.99
N ASN A 316 -10.47 45.84 6.36
CA ASN A 316 -11.19 46.47 7.46
C ASN A 316 -11.95 45.45 8.33
N PHE A 317 -11.61 44.16 8.29
CA PHE A 317 -12.09 43.21 9.29
C PHE A 317 -11.18 43.26 10.53
N PRO A 318 -11.72 43.15 11.76
CA PRO A 318 -10.86 43.01 12.94
C PRO A 318 -10.18 41.64 12.88
N GLU A 319 -8.84 41.63 12.91
CA GLU A 319 -7.96 40.49 12.59
C GLU A 319 -8.20 39.19 13.39
N ASP A 320 -8.99 39.17 14.47
CA ASP A 320 -8.94 38.03 15.41
C ASP A 320 -10.27 37.41 15.90
N ASP A 321 -11.47 37.96 15.62
CA ASP A 321 -12.69 37.48 16.32
C ASP A 321 -13.94 37.18 15.49
N SER A 322 -14.00 37.48 14.19
CA SER A 322 -15.20 37.17 13.39
C SER A 322 -15.16 35.76 12.82
N ARG A 323 -16.21 34.97 13.09
CA ARG A 323 -16.37 33.62 12.54
C ARG A 323 -17.57 33.55 11.63
N ILE A 324 -17.41 32.97 10.45
CA ILE A 324 -18.55 32.65 9.58
C ILE A 324 -19.40 31.60 10.30
N SER A 325 -20.65 31.94 10.57
CA SER A 325 -21.59 31.14 11.35
C SER A 325 -22.56 30.36 10.47
N ARG A 326 -22.99 30.95 9.35
CA ARG A 326 -23.95 30.32 8.43
C ARG A 326 -23.77 30.83 7.00
N MET A 327 -24.03 29.95 6.05
CA MET A 327 -24.03 30.27 4.62
C MET A 327 -25.24 29.67 3.93
N LEU A 328 -25.79 30.37 2.95
CA LEU A 328 -26.91 29.92 2.13
C LEU A 328 -26.81 30.54 0.73
N GLN A 329 -27.05 29.75 -0.32
CA GLN A 329 -27.31 30.30 -1.66
C GLN A 329 -28.82 30.40 -1.89
N ASP A 330 -29.31 31.58 -2.25
CA ASP A 330 -30.74 31.81 -2.50
C ASP A 330 -31.19 31.40 -3.92
N ARG A 331 -32.49 31.47 -4.20
CA ARG A 331 -33.08 31.24 -5.54
C ARG A 331 -32.50 32.11 -6.65
N GLN A 332 -32.06 33.32 -6.36
CA GLN A 332 -31.45 34.22 -7.35
C GLN A 332 -30.00 33.83 -7.68
N GLY A 333 -29.33 33.12 -6.78
CA GLY A 333 -27.95 32.67 -6.92
C GLY A 333 -26.96 33.43 -6.03
N ASP A 334 -27.44 34.42 -5.26
CA ASP A 334 -26.61 35.18 -4.33
C ASP A 334 -26.25 34.29 -3.13
N ILE A 335 -25.01 34.42 -2.66
CA ILE A 335 -24.54 33.71 -1.45
C ILE A 335 -24.60 34.67 -0.26
N TRP A 336 -25.39 34.30 0.74
CA TRP A 336 -25.55 35.03 1.99
C TRP A 336 -24.67 34.41 3.06
N ILE A 337 -23.90 35.25 3.76
CA ILE A 337 -22.90 34.84 4.75
C ILE A 337 -23.17 35.58 6.06
N GLY A 338 -23.49 34.82 7.11
CA GLY A 338 -23.67 35.32 8.47
C GLY A 338 -22.38 35.21 9.29
N PHE A 339 -22.22 36.11 10.26
CA PHE A 339 -21.07 36.14 11.17
C PHE A 339 -21.49 36.04 12.65
N SER A 340 -20.64 35.40 13.48
CA SER A 340 -20.80 35.23 14.93
C SER A 340 -19.70 35.89 15.77
N GLU A 341 -20.08 36.22 17.02
CA GLU A 341 -19.31 36.78 18.15
C GLU A 341 -18.88 38.28 18.13
N PRO A 342 -18.83 38.93 19.34
CA PRO A 342 -19.23 40.32 19.50
C PRO A 342 -18.33 41.12 20.47
N PHE A 343 -17.28 41.79 20.00
CA PHE A 343 -16.67 42.88 20.80
C PHE A 343 -16.20 44.07 19.97
N LEU A 344 -15.89 43.88 18.69
CA LEU A 344 -15.26 44.91 17.85
C LEU A 344 -15.92 45.11 16.46
N CYS A 345 -16.85 44.26 16.05
CA CYS A 345 -17.56 44.43 14.79
C CYS A 345 -18.69 45.46 14.94
N PRO A 346 -18.70 46.55 14.16
CA PRO A 346 -19.85 47.45 14.08
C PRO A 346 -21.09 46.66 13.63
N ALA A 347 -22.29 47.05 14.08
CA ALA A 347 -23.58 46.45 13.71
C ALA A 347 -23.86 46.39 12.18
N THR A 348 -22.99 46.99 11.35
CA THR A 348 -23.07 47.03 9.90
C THR A 348 -22.38 45.85 9.20
N LYS A 349 -21.79 44.88 9.92
CA LYS A 349 -21.02 43.77 9.34
C LYS A 349 -21.45 42.37 9.80
N SER A 350 -22.70 42.20 10.25
CA SER A 350 -23.23 40.90 10.71
C SER A 350 -23.66 39.97 9.59
N LEU A 351 -23.84 40.51 8.37
CA LEU A 351 -24.28 39.80 7.17
C LEU A 351 -23.55 40.34 5.94
N ALA A 352 -23.09 39.46 5.06
CA ALA A 352 -22.58 39.79 3.74
C ALA A 352 -23.36 39.05 2.65
N ARG A 353 -23.43 39.66 1.47
CA ARG A 353 -24.01 39.09 0.26
C ARG A 353 -22.97 39.07 -0.84
N PHE A 354 -22.89 37.96 -1.56
CA PHE A 354 -22.05 37.79 -2.74
C PHE A 354 -22.93 37.60 -3.97
N ASP A 355 -22.84 38.52 -4.91
CA ASP A 355 -23.66 38.55 -6.14
C ASP A 355 -23.04 37.75 -7.31
N GLY A 356 -21.92 37.06 -7.07
CA GLY A 356 -21.13 36.37 -8.08
C GLY A 356 -19.82 37.08 -8.43
N GLU A 357 -19.72 38.39 -8.16
CA GLU A 357 -18.50 39.16 -8.43
C GLU A 357 -17.98 39.89 -7.18
N HIS A 358 -18.85 40.46 -6.34
CA HIS A 358 -18.48 41.33 -5.24
C HIS A 358 -19.15 40.92 -3.93
N PHE A 359 -18.43 41.15 -2.81
CA PHE A 359 -19.02 41.07 -1.47
C PHE A 359 -19.54 42.44 -1.04
N GLU A 360 -20.81 42.47 -0.65
CA GLU A 360 -21.47 43.64 -0.09
C GLU A 360 -21.91 43.34 1.35
N PHE A 361 -21.50 44.20 2.30
CA PHE A 361 -21.99 44.10 3.68
C PHE A 361 -23.38 44.71 3.79
N VAL A 362 -24.29 43.94 4.38
CA VAL A 362 -25.69 44.30 4.57
C VAL A 362 -25.89 44.70 6.03
N GLY A 363 -26.38 45.91 6.27
CA GLY A 363 -26.41 46.51 7.61
C GLY A 363 -27.68 47.30 7.94
N ALA A 364 -27.58 48.12 8.99
CA ALA A 364 -28.71 48.85 9.58
C ALA A 364 -29.46 49.78 8.62
N GLU A 365 -28.82 50.29 7.57
CA GLU A 365 -29.47 51.15 6.56
C GLU A 365 -30.60 50.43 5.81
N GLN A 366 -30.51 49.10 5.67
CA GLN A 366 -31.55 48.27 5.06
C GLN A 366 -32.55 47.70 6.10
N GLY A 367 -32.48 48.15 7.36
CA GLY A 367 -33.34 47.69 8.45
C GLY A 367 -32.84 46.47 9.22
N LEU A 368 -31.63 45.97 8.93
CA LEU A 368 -31.05 44.83 9.65
C LEU A 368 -30.48 45.28 11.01
N GLY A 369 -31.09 44.80 12.09
CA GLY A 369 -30.70 45.13 13.47
C GLY A 369 -29.91 44.04 14.19
N LEU A 370 -29.31 43.08 13.48
CA LEU A 370 -28.53 41.99 14.08
C LEU A 370 -27.08 42.42 14.30
N ASN A 371 -26.51 42.13 15.48
CA ASN A 371 -25.06 42.22 15.66
C ASN A 371 -24.36 40.89 15.35
N SER A 372 -25.11 39.79 15.42
CA SER A 372 -24.66 38.47 14.97
C SER A 372 -25.77 37.77 14.22
N CYS A 373 -25.44 37.19 13.08
CA CYS A 373 -26.35 36.35 12.31
C CYS A 373 -25.99 34.88 12.59
N SER A 374 -26.83 34.15 13.31
CA SER A 374 -26.61 32.73 13.66
C SER A 374 -27.37 31.75 12.78
N ALA A 375 -28.41 32.20 12.07
CA ALA A 375 -29.22 31.36 11.20
C ALA A 375 -29.64 32.11 9.94
N ILE A 376 -29.58 31.42 8.80
CA ILE A 376 -30.07 31.90 7.50
C ILE A 376 -30.89 30.76 6.89
N TYR A 377 -32.08 31.08 6.38
CA TYR A 377 -32.97 30.10 5.76
C TYR A 377 -33.79 30.73 4.63
N GLU A 378 -34.03 29.99 3.55
CA GLU A 378 -34.98 30.37 2.50
C GLU A 378 -36.21 29.46 2.58
N ASP A 379 -37.40 30.04 2.72
CA ASP A 379 -38.64 29.27 2.77
C ASP A 379 -39.11 28.79 1.37
N ARG A 380 -40.14 27.93 1.34
CA ARG A 380 -40.74 27.46 0.09
C ARG A 380 -41.27 28.57 -0.82
N ASP A 381 -41.70 29.68 -0.24
CA ASP A 381 -42.22 30.82 -0.98
C ASP A 381 -41.10 31.73 -1.52
N GLY A 382 -39.84 31.47 -1.13
CA GLY A 382 -38.66 32.20 -1.57
C GLY A 382 -38.32 33.42 -0.71
N HIS A 383 -38.89 33.55 0.48
CA HIS A 383 -38.49 34.58 1.42
C HIS A 383 -37.26 34.14 2.21
N LEU A 384 -36.33 35.08 2.39
CA LEU A 384 -35.13 34.87 3.19
C LEU A 384 -35.37 35.29 4.64
N TRP A 385 -34.96 34.43 5.56
CA TRP A 385 -35.12 34.57 7.00
C TRP A 385 -33.76 34.55 7.68
N PHE A 386 -33.55 35.51 8.58
CA PHE A 386 -32.28 35.75 9.26
C PHE A 386 -32.51 35.78 10.77
N GLY A 387 -31.87 34.86 11.49
CA GLY A 387 -31.96 34.73 12.94
C GLY A 387 -30.65 35.13 13.60
N GLY A 388 -30.73 35.84 14.72
CA GLY A 388 -29.55 36.33 15.43
C GLY A 388 -29.82 36.73 16.87
N ASP A 389 -28.89 37.50 17.44
CA ASP A 389 -28.94 38.00 18.83
C ASP A 389 -30.15 38.90 19.12
N ASN A 390 -30.66 39.61 18.09
CA ASN A 390 -31.78 40.54 18.19
C ASN A 390 -33.10 40.03 17.59
N GLY A 391 -33.22 38.71 17.43
CA GLY A 391 -34.45 38.03 17.02
C GLY A 391 -34.45 37.55 15.57
N LEU A 392 -35.63 37.52 14.96
CA LEU A 392 -35.86 37.03 13.59
C LEU A 392 -36.21 38.19 12.65
N PHE A 393 -35.58 38.20 11.48
CA PHE A 393 -35.82 39.17 10.41
C PHE A 393 -36.19 38.44 9.13
N ARG A 394 -37.09 39.02 8.35
CA ARG A 394 -37.44 38.56 7.00
C ARG A 394 -36.99 39.59 5.98
N TYR A 395 -36.35 39.16 4.90
CA TYR A 395 -35.95 40.02 3.80
C TYR A 395 -36.94 39.88 2.63
N ASP A 396 -37.42 41.02 2.13
CA ASP A 396 -38.42 41.08 1.04
C ASP A 396 -37.80 41.40 -0.34
N GLY A 397 -36.47 41.46 -0.43
CA GLY A 397 -35.73 41.87 -1.62
C GLY A 397 -35.31 43.34 -1.63
N GLN A 398 -35.80 44.16 -0.69
CA GLN A 398 -35.35 45.55 -0.52
C GLN A 398 -34.93 45.88 0.91
N ALA A 399 -35.69 45.42 1.92
CA ALA A 399 -35.47 45.75 3.31
C ALA A 399 -35.71 44.56 4.24
N PHE A 400 -35.12 44.65 5.44
CA PHE A 400 -35.33 43.68 6.51
C PHE A 400 -36.50 44.11 7.39
N GLN A 401 -37.46 43.21 7.55
CA GLN A 401 -38.58 43.36 8.46
C GLN A 401 -38.32 42.53 9.73
N LYS A 402 -38.24 43.18 10.89
CA LYS A 402 -38.17 42.49 12.18
C LYS A 402 -39.51 41.81 12.49
N MET A 403 -39.45 40.54 12.86
CA MET A 403 -40.62 39.71 13.15
C MET A 403 -40.85 39.67 14.66
N ASP A 404 -42.12 39.75 15.06
CA ASP A 404 -42.48 39.66 16.48
C ASP A 404 -42.56 38.18 16.88
N ILE A 405 -41.50 37.70 17.52
CA ILE A 405 -41.33 36.32 17.97
C ILE A 405 -41.39 36.18 19.50
N ALA A 406 -41.69 37.27 20.20
CA ALA A 406 -41.65 37.31 21.65
C ALA A 406 -42.88 36.61 22.26
N VAL A 407 -42.65 35.46 22.91
CA VAL A 407 -43.58 34.90 23.89
C VAL A 407 -43.16 35.39 25.29
N GLY A 408 -43.28 36.69 25.55
CA GLY A 408 -42.94 37.32 26.85
C GLY A 408 -42.20 38.67 26.77
N THR A 409 -41.71 39.19 27.90
CA THR A 409 -41.23 40.58 28.06
C THR A 409 -39.70 40.79 27.91
N GLY A 410 -38.98 39.97 27.14
CA GLY A 410 -37.50 40.04 27.01
C GLY A 410 -37.01 40.01 25.56
N GLU A 411 -35.76 40.43 25.32
CA GLU A 411 -35.10 40.29 24.01
C GLU A 411 -34.69 38.82 23.79
N VAL A 412 -35.26 38.21 22.75
CA VAL A 412 -35.08 36.78 22.41
C VAL A 412 -34.21 36.66 21.17
N GLY A 413 -33.16 35.85 21.25
CA GLY A 413 -32.30 35.49 20.14
C GLY A 413 -32.78 34.22 19.42
N VAL A 414 -32.47 34.10 18.13
CA VAL A 414 -32.77 32.92 17.30
C VAL A 414 -31.48 32.27 16.84
N SER A 415 -31.20 31.07 17.32
CA SER A 415 -29.95 30.35 17.04
C SER A 415 -30.02 29.41 15.84
N ALA A 416 -31.19 28.87 15.53
CA ALA A 416 -31.40 27.93 14.42
C ALA A 416 -32.78 28.12 13.80
N ILE A 417 -32.89 27.93 12.48
CA ILE A 417 -34.14 27.97 11.73
C ILE A 417 -34.22 26.69 10.88
N ALA A 418 -35.39 26.04 10.89
CA ALA A 418 -35.70 24.89 10.05
C ALA A 418 -37.16 24.97 9.57
N GLU A 419 -37.50 24.33 8.46
CA GLU A 419 -38.88 24.23 7.97
C GLU A 419 -39.37 22.79 8.08
N SER A 420 -40.57 22.61 8.62
CA SER A 420 -41.27 21.33 8.61
C SER A 420 -41.82 20.99 7.21
N ARG A 421 -42.14 19.71 6.99
CA ARG A 421 -42.80 19.29 5.73
C ARG A 421 -44.12 19.99 5.46
N ASP A 422 -44.83 20.40 6.49
CA ASP A 422 -46.12 21.09 6.40
C ASP A 422 -45.96 22.59 6.12
N GLY A 423 -44.74 23.07 5.83
CA GLY A 423 -44.45 24.47 5.48
C GLY A 423 -44.29 25.40 6.68
N GLN A 424 -44.25 24.87 7.90
CA GLN A 424 -44.14 25.67 9.11
C GLN A 424 -42.67 25.88 9.47
N LEU A 425 -42.28 27.15 9.66
CA LEU A 425 -40.97 27.51 10.16
C LEU A 425 -40.88 27.23 11.67
N ILE A 426 -39.73 26.70 12.05
CA ILE A 426 -39.37 26.31 13.40
C ILE A 426 -38.07 27.01 13.75
N PHE A 427 -38.01 27.60 14.91
CA PHE A 427 -36.76 28.18 15.40
C PHE A 427 -36.47 27.81 16.84
N GLY A 428 -35.18 27.62 17.11
CA GLY A 428 -34.65 27.51 18.46
C GLY A 428 -34.47 28.89 19.06
N GLN A 429 -35.10 29.12 20.22
CA GLN A 429 -34.99 30.39 20.93
C GLN A 429 -34.06 30.29 22.14
N TRP A 430 -33.34 31.37 22.42
CA TRP A 430 -32.63 31.59 23.68
C TRP A 430 -32.86 33.03 24.14
N GLU A 431 -32.90 33.28 25.45
CA GLU A 431 -33.08 34.63 25.98
C GLU A 431 -31.72 35.24 26.30
N ASN A 432 -31.50 36.48 25.84
CA ASN A 432 -30.29 37.23 26.14
C ASN A 432 -30.37 37.64 27.61
N GLY A 433 -29.65 36.91 28.48
CA GLY A 433 -29.55 37.26 29.89
C GLY A 433 -28.95 38.65 30.01
N LEU A 434 -29.77 39.69 30.20
CA LEU A 434 -29.31 41.03 30.54
C LEU A 434 -28.26 40.89 31.64
N ARG A 435 -27.00 41.20 31.32
CA ARG A 435 -25.89 41.34 32.27
C ARG A 435 -26.22 42.48 33.24
N LYS A 436 -27.13 42.26 34.19
CA LYS A 436 -27.18 43.06 35.42
C LYS A 436 -26.06 42.55 36.32
N LYS A 437 -25.29 43.50 36.84
CA LYS A 437 -24.16 43.36 37.78
C LYS A 437 -24.57 42.69 39.11
N THR A 438 -25.05 41.45 39.10
CA THR A 438 -25.30 40.64 40.29
C THR A 438 -25.63 39.20 39.87
N GLU A 439 -25.11 38.23 40.62
CA GLU A 439 -24.88 36.80 40.30
C GLU A 439 -26.11 35.91 39.98
N GLU A 440 -27.21 36.45 39.47
CA GLU A 440 -28.42 35.66 39.13
C GLU A 440 -28.74 35.76 37.63
N MET A 441 -28.15 34.88 36.81
CA MET A 441 -28.63 34.62 35.44
C MET A 441 -29.92 33.79 35.55
N PHE A 442 -31.08 34.43 35.38
CA PHE A 442 -32.34 33.71 35.19
C PHE A 442 -32.33 33.02 33.82
N ALA A 443 -32.09 31.71 33.78
CA ALA A 443 -32.26 30.90 32.59
C ALA A 443 -33.75 30.62 32.38
N ARG A 444 -34.35 31.15 31.31
CA ARG A 444 -35.69 30.72 30.85
C ARG A 444 -35.65 29.32 30.22
N PRO A 445 -36.80 28.62 30.21
CA PRO A 445 -36.93 27.30 29.62
C PRO A 445 -36.54 27.24 28.14
N LEU A 446 -35.94 26.13 27.71
CA LEU A 446 -35.71 25.81 26.29
C LEU A 446 -37.04 25.83 25.54
N GLN A 447 -37.16 26.65 24.48
CA GLN A 447 -38.37 26.74 23.66
C GLN A 447 -38.13 26.43 22.18
N ILE A 448 -39.06 25.66 21.61
CA ILE A 448 -39.21 25.46 20.17
C ILE A 448 -40.55 26.07 19.78
N VAL A 449 -40.56 26.94 18.78
CA VAL A 449 -41.73 27.75 18.39
C VAL A 449 -42.05 27.53 16.93
N TYR A 450 -43.32 27.29 16.60
CA TYR A 450 -43.86 27.34 15.25
C TYR A 450 -44.20 28.78 14.88
N TYR A 451 -43.84 29.19 13.67
CA TYR A 451 -44.39 30.39 13.05
C TYR A 451 -45.34 30.02 11.93
N ARG A 452 -46.61 30.41 12.07
CA ARG A 452 -47.67 30.17 11.09
C ARG A 452 -48.61 31.36 11.04
N ASP A 453 -48.92 31.84 9.84
CA ASP A 453 -49.92 32.90 9.58
C ASP A 453 -49.71 34.19 10.41
N GLY A 454 -48.45 34.57 10.69
CA GLY A 454 -48.15 35.76 11.48
C GLY A 454 -48.15 35.57 12.99
N GLN A 455 -48.33 34.35 13.49
CA GLN A 455 -48.37 34.04 14.92
C GLN A 455 -47.31 32.99 15.31
N CYS A 456 -46.71 33.21 16.48
CA CYS A 456 -45.78 32.28 17.11
C CYS A 456 -46.52 31.39 18.11
N GLN A 457 -46.39 30.07 17.99
CA GLN A 457 -46.91 29.10 18.94
C GLN A 457 -45.78 28.26 19.53
N THR A 458 -45.60 28.32 20.85
CA THR A 458 -44.64 27.47 21.56
C THR A 458 -45.09 26.01 21.49
N VAL A 459 -44.24 25.17 20.90
CA VAL A 459 -44.44 23.73 20.70
C VAL A 459 -43.91 22.94 21.89
N PHE A 460 -42.81 23.45 22.47
CA PHE A 460 -42.09 22.82 23.56
C PHE A 460 -41.55 23.88 24.50
N GLU A 461 -41.65 23.64 25.79
CA GLU A 461 -41.07 24.47 26.85
C GLU A 461 -40.55 23.55 27.97
N LYS A 462 -39.24 23.48 28.20
CA LYS A 462 -38.66 22.70 29.31
C LYS A 462 -38.13 23.61 30.41
N LYS A 463 -38.80 23.61 31.57
CA LYS A 463 -38.54 24.48 32.74
C LYS A 463 -37.36 24.08 33.62
N GLU A 464 -36.53 23.12 33.19
CA GLU A 464 -35.34 22.74 33.95
C GLU A 464 -34.22 23.78 33.75
N GLU A 465 -33.70 24.33 34.87
CA GLU A 465 -32.74 25.45 34.93
C GLU A 465 -31.39 25.20 34.20
N GLN A 466 -31.15 24.00 33.66
CA GLN A 466 -29.89 23.59 33.04
C GLN A 466 -29.91 23.48 31.50
N PHE A 467 -31.05 23.70 30.84
CA PHE A 467 -31.19 23.53 29.38
C PHE A 467 -31.69 24.83 28.75
N ASN A 468 -30.81 25.61 28.13
CA ASN A 468 -31.18 26.95 27.65
C ASN A 468 -30.58 27.34 26.29
N TYR A 469 -29.91 26.43 25.57
CA TYR A 469 -29.39 26.72 24.23
C TYR A 469 -29.52 25.52 23.27
N ILE A 470 -30.03 25.80 22.07
CA ILE A 470 -30.08 24.87 20.95
C ILE A 470 -29.09 25.37 19.91
N SER A 471 -28.01 24.63 19.64
CA SER A 471 -27.01 25.00 18.63
C SER A 471 -27.35 24.49 17.23
N ALA A 472 -28.05 23.36 17.13
CA ALA A 472 -28.39 22.71 15.87
C ALA A 472 -29.78 22.09 15.95
N LEU A 473 -30.53 22.12 14.85
CA LEU A 473 -31.92 21.64 14.74
C LEU A 473 -32.13 20.98 13.38
N VAL A 474 -32.66 19.77 13.37
CA VAL A 474 -33.01 19.02 12.16
C VAL A 474 -34.46 18.56 12.23
N ALA A 475 -35.24 18.85 11.19
CA ALA A 475 -36.60 18.38 11.00
C ALA A 475 -36.62 17.15 10.09
N ARG A 476 -37.04 16.00 10.62
CA ARG A 476 -37.04 14.72 9.90
C ARG A 476 -38.35 14.41 9.20
N ARG A 477 -38.32 13.47 8.25
CA ARG A 477 -39.46 13.10 7.38
C ARG A 477 -40.73 12.62 8.12
N ASN A 478 -40.61 12.13 9.36
CA ASN A 478 -41.70 11.52 10.14
C ASN A 478 -42.30 12.45 11.23
N ARG A 479 -42.27 13.78 11.05
CA ARG A 479 -42.72 14.75 12.10
C ARG A 479 -41.92 14.62 13.41
N GLU A 480 -40.67 14.22 13.28
CA GLU A 480 -39.71 14.17 14.37
C GLU A 480 -38.74 15.34 14.25
N PHE A 481 -38.37 15.93 15.38
CA PHE A 481 -37.33 16.95 15.46
C PHE A 481 -36.20 16.44 16.33
N TRP A 482 -34.99 16.63 15.83
CA TRP A 482 -33.76 16.36 16.57
C TRP A 482 -33.03 17.67 16.79
N PHE A 483 -32.56 17.88 18.01
CA PHE A 483 -31.89 19.12 18.38
C PHE A 483 -30.76 18.87 19.36
N SER A 484 -29.72 19.68 19.26
CA SER A 484 -28.66 19.68 20.26
C SER A 484 -29.14 20.35 21.53
N VAL A 485 -28.57 19.91 22.66
CA VAL A 485 -28.89 20.47 23.96
C VAL A 485 -27.61 20.92 24.65
N SER A 486 -27.52 22.20 24.95
CA SER A 486 -26.37 22.75 25.68
C SER A 486 -26.76 23.84 26.67
N THR A 487 -25.77 24.21 27.48
CA THR A 487 -25.81 25.38 28.36
C THR A 487 -25.20 26.57 27.62
N TYR A 488 -25.72 27.78 27.82
CA TYR A 488 -25.18 29.02 27.23
C TYR A 488 -23.67 29.23 27.50
N ASN A 489 -23.10 28.64 28.56
CA ASN A 489 -21.66 28.67 28.80
C ASN A 489 -20.91 27.79 27.76
N PRO A 490 -20.07 28.36 26.87
CA PRO A 490 -19.31 27.60 25.87
C PRO A 490 -18.36 26.57 26.48
N PHE A 491 -17.99 26.72 27.76
CA PHE A 491 -17.12 25.82 28.50
C PHE A 491 -17.86 24.74 29.29
N GLY A 492 -19.20 24.71 29.25
CA GLY A 492 -20.04 23.75 29.97
C GLY A 492 -19.89 22.29 29.49
N SER A 493 -20.35 21.34 30.30
CA SER A 493 -20.53 19.96 29.84
C SER A 493 -21.72 19.92 28.89
N GLY A 494 -21.50 19.51 27.63
CA GLY A 494 -22.60 19.29 26.68
C GLY A 494 -23.62 18.29 27.24
N LYS A 495 -24.86 18.34 26.75
CA LYS A 495 -25.97 17.55 27.31
C LYS A 495 -26.56 16.53 26.32
N GLY A 496 -25.90 16.33 25.18
CA GLY A 496 -26.31 15.35 24.16
C GLY A 496 -27.36 15.92 23.22
N ILE A 497 -28.23 15.04 22.72
CA ILE A 497 -29.26 15.36 21.73
C ILE A 497 -30.65 15.03 22.27
N GLY A 498 -31.62 15.88 21.94
CA GLY A 498 -33.04 15.65 22.16
C GLY A 498 -33.73 15.21 20.88
N ARG A 499 -34.62 14.23 20.97
CA ARG A 499 -35.59 13.86 19.94
C ARG A 499 -36.98 14.16 20.47
N TRP A 500 -37.76 14.90 19.70
CA TRP A 500 -39.18 15.12 19.96
C TRP A 500 -40.01 14.55 18.82
N HIS A 501 -41.04 13.78 19.18
CA HIS A 501 -42.05 13.29 18.25
C HIS A 501 -43.43 13.67 18.78
N ILE A 502 -44.36 14.01 17.89
CA ILE A 502 -45.69 14.50 18.26
C ILE A 502 -46.52 13.45 19.03
N GLU A 503 -46.28 12.15 18.78
CA GLU A 503 -47.00 11.05 19.45
C GLU A 503 -46.22 10.49 20.65
N ASP A 504 -44.89 10.39 20.57
CA ASP A 504 -44.06 9.71 21.58
C ASP A 504 -43.47 10.64 22.65
N GLY A 505 -43.64 11.95 22.49
CA GLY A 505 -43.05 12.95 23.39
C GLY A 505 -41.54 13.12 23.15
N ILE A 506 -40.80 13.41 24.22
CA ILE A 506 -39.37 13.74 24.16
C ILE A 506 -38.48 12.63 24.75
N SER A 507 -37.40 12.34 24.04
CA SER A 507 -36.32 11.45 24.50
C SER A 507 -34.98 12.18 24.39
N PHE A 508 -34.05 11.89 25.29
CA PHE A 508 -32.69 12.43 25.27
C PHE A 508 -31.71 11.28 25.10
N TYR A 509 -30.66 11.51 24.31
CA TYR A 509 -29.59 10.56 24.08
C TYR A 509 -28.27 11.20 24.48
N THR A 510 -27.46 10.43 25.20
CA THR A 510 -26.17 10.83 25.76
C THR A 510 -25.13 9.76 25.47
N VAL A 511 -23.90 9.98 25.97
CA VAL A 511 -22.84 8.97 25.92
C VAL A 511 -23.25 7.62 26.53
N ALA A 512 -24.16 7.63 27.52
CA ALA A 512 -24.68 6.39 28.11
C ALA A 512 -25.52 5.56 27.12
N ASP A 513 -26.04 6.18 26.07
CA ASP A 513 -26.91 5.57 25.06
C ASP A 513 -26.15 5.17 23.79
N GLY A 514 -24.83 5.41 23.74
CA GLY A 514 -23.96 5.07 22.61
C GLY A 514 -23.43 6.27 21.81
N LEU A 515 -23.87 7.49 22.12
CA LEU A 515 -23.34 8.71 21.53
C LEU A 515 -21.85 8.89 21.88
N LEU A 516 -21.04 9.41 20.97
CA LEU A 516 -19.59 9.52 21.23
C LEU A 516 -19.24 10.61 22.26
N ASP A 517 -19.92 11.76 22.18
CA ASP A 517 -19.74 12.89 23.10
C ASP A 517 -21.04 13.70 23.21
N ASN A 518 -21.27 14.28 24.39
CA ASN A 518 -22.45 15.08 24.67
C ASN A 518 -22.34 16.53 24.17
N ARG A 519 -21.15 16.97 23.72
CA ARG A 519 -20.93 18.30 23.13
C ARG A 519 -21.13 18.25 21.62
N ILE A 520 -22.30 18.71 21.20
CA ILE A 520 -22.75 18.66 19.82
C ILE A 520 -22.54 20.00 19.15
N THR A 521 -21.87 19.99 18.00
CA THR A 521 -21.59 21.18 17.19
C THR A 521 -22.62 21.33 16.08
N ASP A 522 -22.97 20.23 15.39
CA ASP A 522 -23.90 20.24 14.27
C ASP A 522 -24.65 18.90 14.10
N LEU A 523 -25.77 18.92 13.36
CA LEU A 523 -26.65 17.79 13.10
C LEU A 523 -27.07 17.77 11.62
N LEU A 524 -27.07 16.58 11.01
CA LEU A 524 -27.46 16.39 9.61
C LEU A 524 -28.23 15.08 9.44
N GLU A 525 -29.38 15.10 8.75
CA GLU A 525 -30.03 13.89 8.27
C GLU A 525 -29.61 13.67 6.80
N ASP A 526 -29.00 12.52 6.50
CA ASP A 526 -28.59 12.18 5.14
C ASP A 526 -29.78 11.73 4.26
N ARG A 527 -29.56 11.59 2.95
CA ARG A 527 -30.58 11.09 2.01
C ARG A 527 -31.10 9.68 2.33
N HIS A 528 -30.32 8.88 3.04
CA HIS A 528 -30.66 7.52 3.46
C HIS A 528 -31.49 7.48 4.75
N GLY A 529 -31.62 8.61 5.44
CA GLY A 529 -32.32 8.73 6.71
C GLY A 529 -31.46 8.34 7.92
N ASN A 530 -30.14 8.37 7.82
CA ASN A 530 -29.29 8.30 9.00
C ASN A 530 -29.11 9.71 9.59
N LEU A 531 -29.05 9.79 10.92
CA LEU A 531 -28.75 11.02 11.62
C LEU A 531 -27.26 11.08 11.94
N TRP A 532 -26.54 12.00 11.30
CA TRP A 532 -25.15 12.32 11.55
C TRP A 532 -25.03 13.44 12.57
N ILE A 533 -24.11 13.25 13.52
CA ILE A 533 -23.98 14.06 14.72
C ILE A 533 -22.50 14.45 14.89
N ALA A 534 -22.19 15.72 14.68
CA ALA A 534 -20.85 16.25 14.87
C ALA A 534 -20.59 16.52 16.34
N THR A 535 -19.43 16.10 16.83
CA THR A 535 -19.04 16.27 18.23
C THR A 535 -17.61 16.81 18.37
N GLN A 536 -17.21 17.16 19.59
CA GLN A 536 -15.83 17.56 19.87
C GLN A 536 -14.83 16.38 19.92
N ARG A 537 -15.31 15.13 19.90
CA ARG A 537 -14.47 13.91 20.02
C ARG A 537 -14.61 12.93 18.87
N GLY A 538 -15.39 13.27 17.84
CA GLY A 538 -15.53 12.54 16.60
C GLY A 538 -16.93 12.70 16.02
N LEU A 539 -17.37 11.71 15.26
CA LEU A 539 -18.64 11.71 14.56
C LEU A 539 -19.49 10.53 15.03
N SER A 540 -20.78 10.75 15.28
CA SER A 540 -21.74 9.67 15.54
C SER A 540 -22.77 9.61 14.41
N CYS A 541 -23.08 8.40 13.94
CA CYS A 541 -24.12 8.12 12.97
C CYS A 541 -25.17 7.22 13.63
N PHE A 542 -26.43 7.64 13.57
CA PHE A 542 -27.56 6.90 14.12
C PHE A 542 -28.49 6.45 13.00
N ASP A 543 -28.58 5.14 12.81
CA ASP A 543 -29.42 4.51 11.78
C ASP A 543 -30.90 4.34 12.21
N GLY A 544 -31.26 4.87 13.37
CA GLY A 544 -32.57 4.70 14.01
C GLY A 544 -32.60 3.59 15.05
N VAL A 545 -31.58 2.72 15.11
CA VAL A 545 -31.49 1.61 16.06
C VAL A 545 -30.20 1.67 16.87
N VAL A 546 -29.05 1.89 16.23
CA VAL A 546 -27.73 1.89 16.87
C VAL A 546 -26.90 3.12 16.51
N PHE A 547 -26.08 3.54 17.46
CA PHE A 547 -25.02 4.53 17.20
C PHE A 547 -23.77 3.83 16.68
N ARG A 548 -23.26 4.28 15.54
CA ARG A 548 -21.93 3.98 15.03
C ARG A 548 -21.06 5.21 15.17
N ASN A 549 -19.89 5.06 15.78
CA ASN A 549 -19.01 6.18 16.08
C ASN A 549 -17.75 6.08 15.21
N PHE A 550 -17.27 7.23 14.73
CA PHE A 550 -16.09 7.36 13.91
C PHE A 550 -15.12 8.33 14.57
N THR A 551 -13.88 7.88 14.71
CA THR A 551 -12.77 8.64 15.30
C THR A 551 -11.55 8.55 14.38
N THR A 552 -10.45 9.16 14.80
CA THR A 552 -9.14 9.02 14.14
C THR A 552 -8.66 7.60 14.00
N GLU A 553 -9.12 6.68 14.84
CA GLU A 553 -8.81 5.24 14.72
C GLU A 553 -9.56 4.59 13.55
N ASP A 554 -10.70 5.16 13.14
CA ASP A 554 -11.56 4.69 12.06
C ASP A 554 -11.25 5.38 10.71
N GLY A 555 -10.17 6.16 10.65
CA GLY A 555 -9.73 6.89 9.46
C GLY A 555 -10.17 8.36 9.39
N LEU A 556 -10.94 8.86 10.37
CA LEU A 556 -11.31 10.27 10.44
C LEU A 556 -10.05 11.14 10.62
N PRO A 557 -9.84 12.20 9.84
CA PRO A 557 -8.58 12.96 9.93
C PRO A 557 -8.42 13.76 11.24
N CYS A 558 -9.52 14.23 11.82
CA CYS A 558 -9.55 14.99 13.06
C CYS A 558 -10.84 14.71 13.84
N ASN A 559 -10.75 14.58 15.16
CA ASN A 559 -11.90 14.28 16.02
C ASN A 559 -12.77 15.52 16.34
N ARG A 560 -12.27 16.75 16.15
CA ARG A 560 -13.08 17.95 16.40
C ARG A 560 -13.80 18.36 15.12
N ILE A 561 -15.10 18.07 15.05
CA ILE A 561 -15.95 18.39 13.91
C ILE A 561 -16.79 19.63 14.24
N HIS A 562 -16.83 20.60 13.34
CA HIS A 562 -17.57 21.87 13.51
C HIS A 562 -18.88 21.90 12.73
N CYS A 563 -18.90 21.35 11.51
CA CYS A 563 -20.10 21.33 10.67
C CYS A 563 -20.18 20.07 9.81
N LEU A 564 -21.40 19.73 9.40
CA LEU A 564 -21.73 18.61 8.54
C LEU A 564 -22.41 19.12 7.26
N PHE A 565 -22.11 18.51 6.13
CA PHE A 565 -22.76 18.80 4.86
C PHE A 565 -22.88 17.54 4.01
N GLU A 566 -23.99 17.38 3.29
CA GLU A 566 -24.17 16.33 2.29
C GLU A 566 -24.25 17.00 0.92
N ASP A 567 -23.40 16.57 -0.01
CA ASP A 567 -23.38 17.13 -1.35
C ASP A 567 -24.48 16.58 -2.26
N SER A 568 -24.57 17.15 -3.47
CA SER A 568 -25.52 16.74 -4.49
C SER A 568 -25.39 15.26 -4.90
N ARG A 569 -24.19 14.67 -4.80
CA ARG A 569 -23.90 13.25 -5.13
C ARG A 569 -24.28 12.29 -4.00
N GLY A 570 -24.29 12.78 -2.76
CA GLY A 570 -24.59 12.01 -1.55
C GLY A 570 -23.38 11.71 -0.71
N ASP A 571 -22.24 12.29 -1.05
CA ASP A 571 -21.04 12.19 -0.23
C ASP A 571 -21.16 13.18 0.94
N LEU A 572 -20.56 12.81 2.05
CA LEU A 572 -20.58 13.61 3.27
C LEU A 572 -19.29 14.40 3.40
N TRP A 573 -19.44 15.64 3.84
CA TRP A 573 -18.38 16.61 4.03
C TRP A 573 -18.40 17.11 5.47
N PHE A 574 -17.23 17.15 6.09
CA PHE A 574 -17.08 17.47 7.51
C PHE A 574 -16.07 18.60 7.67
N GLY A 575 -16.55 19.76 8.12
CA GLY A 575 -15.66 20.87 8.51
C GLY A 575 -15.03 20.56 9.85
N MET A 576 -13.71 20.60 9.92
CA MET A 576 -12.95 20.17 11.10
C MET A 576 -11.82 21.16 11.40
N ASP A 577 -11.12 20.96 12.52
CA ASP A 577 -9.87 21.67 12.76
C ASP A 577 -8.80 21.26 11.74
N GLY A 578 -8.25 22.25 11.02
CA GLY A 578 -7.16 22.02 10.07
C GLY A 578 -7.56 21.42 8.72
N GLY A 579 -8.85 21.50 8.34
CA GLY A 579 -9.27 21.13 6.99
C GLY A 579 -10.73 20.74 6.85
N VAL A 580 -11.01 20.04 5.75
CA VAL A 580 -12.28 19.39 5.46
C VAL A 580 -12.03 17.90 5.24
N ALA A 581 -12.89 17.05 5.77
CA ALA A 581 -12.93 15.64 5.43
C ALA A 581 -14.09 15.37 4.45
N HIS A 582 -13.83 14.57 3.43
CA HIS A 582 -14.79 14.13 2.40
C HIS A 582 -14.94 12.61 2.51
N TYR A 583 -16.18 12.11 2.45
CA TYR A 583 -16.52 10.72 2.71
C TYR A 583 -17.57 10.19 1.72
N ASP A 584 -17.20 9.18 0.95
CA ASP A 584 -18.05 8.50 -0.05
C ASP A 584 -18.91 7.37 0.51
N GLY A 585 -18.96 7.21 1.84
CA GLY A 585 -19.59 6.06 2.49
C GLY A 585 -18.66 4.88 2.77
N GLN A 586 -17.41 4.92 2.28
CA GLN A 586 -16.40 3.89 2.52
C GLN A 586 -15.09 4.47 3.04
N ILE A 587 -14.61 5.57 2.47
CA ILE A 587 -13.28 6.12 2.69
C ILE A 587 -13.37 7.57 3.16
N PHE A 588 -12.66 7.91 4.24
CA PHE A 588 -12.43 9.29 4.63
C PHE A 588 -11.17 9.84 3.95
N GLN A 589 -11.32 10.91 3.20
CA GLN A 589 -10.22 11.66 2.63
C GLN A 589 -10.16 13.08 3.19
N THR A 590 -8.97 13.68 3.24
CA THR A 590 -8.77 15.04 3.74
C THR A 590 -8.36 15.98 2.62
N ILE A 591 -9.02 17.12 2.55
CA ILE A 591 -8.59 18.22 1.70
C ILE A 591 -7.78 19.17 2.59
N LYS A 592 -6.46 19.13 2.40
CA LYS A 592 -5.49 19.99 3.08
C LYS A 592 -4.95 21.03 2.11
N SER A 593 -4.80 22.24 2.59
CA SER A 593 -4.09 23.31 1.90
C SER A 593 -3.52 24.26 2.97
N PRO A 594 -2.36 24.89 2.72
CA PRO A 594 -1.86 25.96 3.59
C PRO A 594 -2.87 27.09 3.81
N HIS A 595 -3.84 27.24 2.90
CA HIS A 595 -4.88 28.24 2.96
C HIS A 595 -6.16 27.77 3.66
N ILE A 596 -6.34 26.45 3.85
CA ILE A 596 -7.53 25.87 4.50
C ILE A 596 -7.20 25.61 5.97
N GLY A 597 -7.74 26.45 6.85
CA GLY A 597 -7.66 26.31 8.30
C GLY A 597 -8.81 25.50 8.90
N SER A 598 -9.28 25.89 10.07
CA SER A 598 -10.50 25.33 10.66
C SER A 598 -11.73 25.76 9.88
N ILE A 599 -12.57 24.81 9.48
CA ILE A 599 -13.78 25.06 8.70
C ILE A 599 -15.02 24.95 9.58
N PHE A 600 -15.81 26.02 9.63
CA PHE A 600 -17.00 26.14 10.47
C PHE A 600 -18.32 26.02 9.71
N GLN A 601 -18.30 26.20 8.39
CA GLN A 601 -19.50 26.07 7.55
C GLN A 601 -19.09 25.63 6.15
N ILE A 602 -19.92 24.78 5.53
CA ILE A 602 -19.76 24.31 4.15
C ILE A 602 -21.05 24.62 3.39
N LEU A 603 -20.92 24.97 2.11
CA LEU A 603 -22.02 25.17 1.16
C LEU A 603 -21.58 24.71 -0.23
N GLU A 604 -22.34 23.86 -0.90
CA GLU A 604 -22.20 23.60 -2.34
C GLU A 604 -23.10 24.58 -3.11
N ASP A 605 -22.52 25.32 -4.07
CA ASP A 605 -23.27 26.18 -4.97
C ASP A 605 -23.86 25.39 -6.15
N ARG A 606 -24.76 26.02 -6.90
CA ARG A 606 -25.40 25.40 -8.09
C ARG A 606 -24.46 24.98 -9.20
N ASN A 607 -23.24 25.49 -9.22
CA ASN A 607 -22.21 25.11 -10.20
C ASN A 607 -21.36 23.93 -9.69
N GLY A 608 -21.65 23.40 -8.50
CA GLY A 608 -20.91 22.32 -7.85
C GLY A 608 -19.61 22.77 -7.19
N ALA A 609 -19.39 24.07 -7.00
CA ALA A 609 -18.27 24.57 -6.22
C ALA A 609 -18.65 24.63 -4.73
N PHE A 610 -17.71 24.24 -3.88
CA PHE A 610 -17.87 24.28 -2.44
C PHE A 610 -17.33 25.60 -1.89
N TRP A 611 -18.00 26.14 -0.90
CA TRP A 611 -17.61 27.33 -0.18
C TRP A 611 -17.35 26.93 1.27
N PHE A 612 -16.15 27.22 1.76
CA PHE A 612 -15.72 26.90 3.12
C PHE A 612 -15.57 28.17 3.94
N GLY A 613 -16.37 28.26 5.00
CA GLY A 613 -16.29 29.34 5.98
C GLY A 613 -15.18 29.07 6.99
N THR A 614 -14.23 29.98 7.09
CA THR A 614 -13.09 29.90 8.03
C THR A 614 -13.30 30.83 9.23
N ALA A 615 -12.42 30.75 10.24
CA ALA A 615 -12.26 31.83 11.20
C ALA A 615 -11.31 32.89 10.59
N GLY A 616 -11.79 34.12 10.37
CA GLY A 616 -11.00 35.23 9.82
C GLY A 616 -11.65 35.98 8.66
N GLU A 617 -10.83 36.72 7.90
CA GLU A 617 -11.25 37.67 6.84
C GLU A 617 -11.54 37.03 5.47
N ALA A 618 -11.45 35.70 5.33
CA ALA A 618 -11.55 35.06 4.03
C ALA A 618 -12.50 33.86 3.99
N ILE A 619 -13.21 33.76 2.87
CA ILE A 619 -13.95 32.57 2.46
C ILE A 619 -13.21 31.87 1.33
N ILE A 620 -13.20 30.54 1.37
CA ILE A 620 -12.47 29.72 0.40
C ILE A 620 -13.49 29.08 -0.53
N ARG A 621 -13.32 29.27 -1.83
CA ARG A 621 -14.03 28.48 -2.82
C ARG A 621 -13.16 27.30 -3.24
N TYR A 622 -13.73 26.11 -3.18
CA TYR A 622 -13.13 24.86 -3.57
C TYR A 622 -13.88 24.24 -4.74
N ARG A 623 -13.18 23.87 -5.81
CA ARG A 623 -13.75 23.10 -6.92
C ARG A 623 -13.05 21.74 -6.97
N PRO A 624 -13.76 20.65 -6.61
CA PRO A 624 -13.20 19.31 -6.73
C PRO A 624 -12.82 19.02 -8.17
N ARG A 625 -11.64 18.44 -8.36
CA ARG A 625 -11.21 18.03 -9.70
C ARG A 625 -11.82 16.68 -10.03
N GLN A 626 -12.03 16.43 -11.33
CA GLN A 626 -12.50 15.14 -11.84
C GLN A 626 -11.41 14.40 -12.62
N THR A 627 -10.15 14.85 -12.50
CA THR A 627 -9.00 14.21 -13.17
C THR A 627 -8.46 13.12 -12.26
N PRO A 628 -8.55 11.84 -12.64
CA PRO A 628 -8.03 10.76 -11.80
C PRO A 628 -6.50 10.83 -11.63
N PRO A 629 -5.98 10.46 -10.45
CA PRO A 629 -4.54 10.29 -10.28
C PRO A 629 -4.05 9.09 -11.10
N THR A 630 -2.73 8.99 -11.27
CA THR A 630 -2.12 7.75 -11.80
C THR A 630 -1.47 6.96 -10.69
N VAL A 631 -1.40 5.64 -10.84
CA VAL A 631 -0.68 4.75 -9.93
C VAL A 631 0.28 3.87 -10.71
N ARG A 632 1.52 3.78 -10.22
CA ARG A 632 2.53 2.87 -10.76
C ARG A 632 2.99 1.90 -9.69
N LEU A 633 3.25 0.68 -10.11
CA LEU A 633 4.00 -0.28 -9.30
C LEU A 633 5.48 0.04 -9.53
N LEU A 634 6.22 0.34 -8.46
CA LEU A 634 7.64 0.71 -8.50
C LEU A 634 8.52 -0.54 -8.57
N GLN A 635 8.23 -1.50 -7.71
CA GLN A 635 8.96 -2.76 -7.66
C GLN A 635 8.19 -3.85 -6.92
N VAL A 636 8.56 -5.10 -7.18
CA VAL A 636 8.15 -6.26 -6.39
C VAL A 636 9.39 -6.89 -5.76
N VAL A 637 9.40 -7.07 -4.45
CA VAL A 637 10.51 -7.67 -3.71
C VAL A 637 10.10 -9.07 -3.25
N ALA A 638 10.79 -10.09 -3.75
CA ALA A 638 10.62 -11.48 -3.36
C ALA A 638 11.99 -12.19 -3.26
N ASP A 639 12.25 -13.19 -4.10
CA ASP A 639 13.56 -13.83 -4.28
C ASP A 639 14.64 -12.88 -4.82
N LYS A 640 14.19 -11.92 -5.65
CA LYS A 640 14.98 -10.77 -6.11
C LYS A 640 14.09 -9.52 -6.12
N VAL A 641 14.70 -8.39 -6.45
CA VAL A 641 13.98 -7.14 -6.70
C VAL A 641 13.61 -7.09 -8.18
N TYR A 642 12.32 -7.02 -8.47
CA TYR A 642 11.77 -6.86 -9.81
C TYR A 642 11.40 -5.39 -10.01
N GLU A 643 12.29 -4.63 -10.65
CA GLU A 643 12.06 -3.21 -11.00
C GLU A 643 11.44 -3.06 -12.39
N ASN A 644 11.79 -3.94 -13.34
CA ASN A 644 11.19 -3.96 -14.67
C ASN A 644 9.93 -4.85 -14.68
N LEU A 645 8.78 -4.21 -14.66
CA LEU A 645 7.46 -4.84 -14.60
C LEU A 645 6.80 -4.99 -15.98
N GLU A 646 7.54 -4.79 -17.07
CA GLU A 646 7.07 -5.16 -18.42
C GLU A 646 6.83 -6.68 -18.53
N GLU A 647 7.53 -7.46 -17.71
CA GLU A 647 7.22 -8.87 -17.49
C GLU A 647 5.81 -9.00 -16.94
N ARG A 648 4.88 -9.45 -17.80
CA ARG A 648 3.47 -9.61 -17.43
C ARG A 648 3.26 -10.63 -16.30
N VAL A 649 4.21 -11.53 -16.08
CA VAL A 649 4.20 -12.57 -15.07
C VAL A 649 5.55 -12.63 -14.37
N LEU A 650 5.56 -12.37 -13.06
CA LEU A 650 6.74 -12.53 -12.21
C LEU A 650 6.72 -13.92 -11.59
N SER A 651 7.84 -14.64 -11.54
CA SER A 651 7.92 -15.96 -10.91
C SER A 651 8.76 -15.91 -9.64
N THR A 652 8.29 -16.45 -8.52
CA THR A 652 9.10 -16.50 -7.29
C THR A 652 8.96 -17.81 -6.53
N THR A 653 10.01 -18.21 -5.81
CA THR A 653 9.99 -19.37 -4.90
C THR A 653 9.90 -18.97 -3.43
N GLU A 654 10.01 -17.67 -3.14
CA GLU A 654 9.87 -17.10 -1.81
C GLU A 654 8.40 -17.02 -1.42
N GLN A 655 8.12 -17.31 -0.15
CA GLN A 655 6.74 -17.24 0.35
C GLN A 655 6.37 -15.84 0.84
N SER A 656 7.32 -14.90 0.86
CA SER A 656 7.10 -13.50 1.23
C SER A 656 7.30 -12.60 0.03
N VAL A 657 6.28 -11.83 -0.33
CA VAL A 657 6.30 -10.88 -1.44
C VAL A 657 5.86 -9.51 -0.97
N ILE A 658 6.62 -8.49 -1.36
CA ILE A 658 6.35 -7.09 -1.07
C ILE A 658 6.05 -6.38 -2.38
N PHE A 659 4.92 -5.69 -2.44
CA PHE A 659 4.58 -4.82 -3.57
C PHE A 659 4.80 -3.38 -3.14
N GLU A 660 5.61 -2.64 -3.88
CA GLU A 660 5.81 -1.21 -3.68
C GLU A 660 5.22 -0.44 -4.86
N TYR A 661 4.36 0.52 -4.58
CA TYR A 661 3.64 1.31 -5.58
C TYR A 661 3.58 2.78 -5.14
N LYS A 662 3.43 3.69 -6.11
CA LYS A 662 3.30 5.12 -5.84
C LYS A 662 2.23 5.72 -6.75
N GLY A 663 1.31 6.43 -6.13
CA GLY A 663 0.35 7.31 -6.78
C GLY A 663 1.02 8.65 -7.11
N LEU A 664 0.64 9.23 -8.24
CA LEU A 664 1.12 10.51 -8.72
C LEU A 664 -0.08 11.43 -8.96
N SER A 665 -0.08 12.52 -8.20
CA SER A 665 -0.96 13.67 -8.36
C SER A 665 -0.18 14.94 -7.96
N PHE A 666 -0.45 16.06 -8.62
CA PHE A 666 0.12 17.36 -8.27
C PHE A 666 -0.76 18.11 -7.25
N SER A 667 -2.06 17.78 -7.22
CA SER A 667 -3.03 18.31 -6.26
C SER A 667 -2.99 17.57 -4.91
N THR A 668 -2.59 16.30 -4.91
CA THR A 668 -2.55 15.45 -3.70
C THR A 668 -1.13 14.97 -3.45
N HIS A 669 -0.57 15.37 -2.31
CA HIS A 669 0.76 14.92 -1.92
C HIS A 669 0.79 13.38 -1.76
N PRO A 670 1.85 12.67 -2.19
CA PRO A 670 1.86 11.20 -2.16
C PRO A 670 1.64 10.57 -0.78
N ARG A 671 1.95 11.29 0.31
CA ARG A 671 1.66 10.85 1.70
C ARG A 671 0.19 10.97 2.11
N ASP A 672 -0.57 11.84 1.46
CA ASP A 672 -2.00 12.02 1.70
C ASP A 672 -2.85 11.21 0.68
N MET A 673 -2.20 10.63 -0.33
CA MET A 673 -2.81 9.69 -1.28
C MET A 673 -3.25 8.42 -0.56
N LEU A 674 -4.45 7.94 -0.90
CA LEU A 674 -4.97 6.67 -0.40
C LEU A 674 -4.84 5.58 -1.47
N TYR A 675 -4.72 4.33 -1.04
CA TYR A 675 -4.60 3.18 -1.92
C TYR A 675 -5.56 2.08 -1.50
N VAL A 676 -6.29 1.56 -2.47
CA VAL A 676 -7.07 0.33 -2.33
C VAL A 676 -6.41 -0.76 -3.14
N TYR A 677 -6.25 -1.93 -2.54
CA TYR A 677 -5.51 -3.03 -3.16
C TYR A 677 -6.14 -4.40 -2.85
N ARG A 678 -5.76 -5.39 -3.65
CA ARG A 678 -6.02 -6.81 -3.39
C ARG A 678 -5.08 -7.71 -4.18
N LEU A 679 -4.83 -8.90 -3.67
CA LEU A 679 -4.18 -10.00 -4.36
C LEU A 679 -5.22 -11.05 -4.76
N LYS A 680 -5.69 -11.00 -6.01
CA LYS A 680 -6.61 -12.01 -6.53
C LYS A 680 -5.96 -13.39 -6.49
N GLY A 681 -6.71 -14.37 -6.00
CA GLY A 681 -6.23 -15.72 -5.72
C GLY A 681 -5.89 -15.95 -4.24
N TYR A 682 -5.78 -14.86 -3.45
CA TYR A 682 -5.54 -14.91 -2.01
C TYR A 682 -6.60 -14.14 -1.22
N ASP A 683 -6.85 -12.88 -1.58
CA ASP A 683 -7.87 -12.05 -0.92
C ASP A 683 -9.28 -12.35 -1.42
N HIS A 684 -10.25 -12.32 -0.51
CA HIS A 684 -11.67 -12.44 -0.84
C HIS A 684 -12.25 -11.15 -1.46
N ASP A 685 -11.92 -9.99 -0.87
CA ASP A 685 -12.42 -8.67 -1.26
C ASP A 685 -11.27 -7.64 -1.31
N TRP A 686 -11.59 -6.39 -1.66
CA TRP A 686 -10.63 -5.29 -1.57
C TRP A 686 -10.26 -5.00 -0.11
N GLN A 687 -8.98 -4.75 0.12
CA GLN A 687 -8.48 -4.36 1.44
C GLN A 687 -8.90 -2.90 1.74
N PRO A 688 -9.04 -2.53 3.03
CA PRO A 688 -9.31 -1.16 3.44
C PRO A 688 -8.30 -0.17 2.86
N ALA A 689 -8.74 1.07 2.62
CA ALA A 689 -7.87 2.10 2.08
C ALA A 689 -6.74 2.44 3.06
N ILE A 690 -5.51 2.46 2.55
CA ILE A 690 -4.29 2.73 3.34
C ILE A 690 -3.48 3.85 2.70
N ARG A 691 -2.57 4.49 3.45
CA ARG A 691 -1.67 5.54 2.91
C ARG A 691 -0.29 4.99 2.57
N GLU A 692 -0.01 3.77 3.01
CA GLU A 692 1.26 3.09 2.79
C GLU A 692 1.42 2.70 1.32
N MET A 693 2.60 3.01 0.79
CA MET A 693 3.04 2.69 -0.56
C MET A 693 3.59 1.26 -0.69
N ARG A 694 3.49 0.45 0.37
CA ARG A 694 4.08 -0.88 0.45
C ARG A 694 3.13 -1.84 1.17
N VAL A 695 2.89 -3.01 0.57
CA VAL A 695 2.07 -4.08 1.17
C VAL A 695 2.82 -5.40 1.16
N TYR A 696 2.52 -6.22 2.16
CA TYR A 696 3.25 -7.45 2.46
C TYR A 696 2.30 -8.64 2.42
N TYR A 697 2.65 -9.64 1.62
CA TYR A 697 2.03 -10.96 1.65
C TYR A 697 3.04 -11.97 2.13
N ARG A 698 2.72 -12.69 3.20
CA ARG A 698 3.59 -13.71 3.81
C ARG A 698 2.97 -15.09 3.64
N ASP A 699 3.84 -16.09 3.55
CA ASP A 699 3.48 -17.50 3.44
C ASP A 699 2.55 -17.81 2.25
N LEU A 700 2.72 -17.10 1.12
CA LEU A 700 1.91 -17.32 -0.09
C LEU A 700 2.09 -18.76 -0.60
N PRO A 701 0.98 -19.52 -0.77
CA PRO A 701 1.04 -20.84 -1.39
C PRO A 701 1.50 -20.76 -2.85
N PRO A 702 2.06 -21.84 -3.41
CA PRO A 702 2.31 -21.90 -4.84
C PRO A 702 1.00 -21.77 -5.65
N GLY A 703 1.03 -20.97 -6.70
CA GLY A 703 -0.14 -20.66 -7.52
C GLY A 703 0.02 -19.34 -8.28
N ASP A 704 -0.97 -19.05 -9.13
CA ASP A 704 -1.04 -17.81 -9.91
C ASP A 704 -1.88 -16.77 -9.17
N TYR A 705 -1.31 -15.59 -9.00
CA TYR A 705 -1.93 -14.46 -8.33
C TYR A 705 -1.93 -13.23 -9.25
N THR A 706 -2.86 -12.31 -9.00
CA THR A 706 -2.85 -11.00 -9.66
C THR A 706 -2.98 -9.91 -8.61
N PHE A 707 -1.91 -9.16 -8.39
CA PHE A 707 -1.94 -7.99 -7.53
C PHE A 707 -2.62 -6.85 -8.27
N GLN A 708 -3.58 -6.19 -7.62
CA GLN A 708 -4.32 -5.06 -8.17
C GLN A 708 -4.28 -3.90 -7.18
N VAL A 709 -4.01 -2.69 -7.65
CA VAL A 709 -3.99 -1.47 -6.83
C VAL A 709 -4.59 -0.29 -7.59
N ARG A 710 -5.26 0.61 -6.86
CA ARG A 710 -5.71 1.92 -7.32
C ARG A 710 -5.27 2.98 -6.32
N ALA A 711 -4.86 4.14 -6.82
CA ALA A 711 -4.68 5.34 -6.02
C ALA A 711 -5.99 6.14 -5.95
N VAL A 712 -6.22 6.80 -4.84
CA VAL A 712 -7.39 7.65 -4.58
C VAL A 712 -6.90 9.00 -4.08
N ASP A 713 -7.16 10.05 -4.86
CA ASP A 713 -6.69 11.40 -4.57
C ASP A 713 -7.53 12.10 -3.49
N ARG A 714 -7.27 13.39 -3.24
CA ARG A 714 -7.98 14.20 -2.25
C ARG A 714 -9.46 14.46 -2.57
N ASP A 715 -9.86 14.29 -3.84
CA ASP A 715 -11.20 14.54 -4.39
C ASP A 715 -11.99 13.22 -4.57
N LEU A 716 -11.46 12.12 -4.04
CA LEU A 716 -11.99 10.76 -4.19
C LEU A 716 -12.05 10.27 -5.65
N ASN A 717 -11.17 10.78 -6.51
CA ASN A 717 -10.99 10.21 -7.84
C ASN A 717 -10.12 8.95 -7.76
N TYR A 718 -10.62 7.85 -8.31
CA TYR A 718 -9.91 6.59 -8.38
C TYR A 718 -9.09 6.51 -9.67
N SER A 719 -7.81 6.17 -9.54
CA SER A 719 -6.94 5.91 -10.69
C SER A 719 -7.45 4.74 -11.54
N GLU A 720 -6.94 4.67 -12.76
CA GLU A 720 -6.95 3.41 -13.50
C GLU A 720 -6.30 2.29 -12.66
N MET A 721 -6.77 1.06 -12.85
CA MET A 721 -6.28 -0.09 -12.10
C MET A 721 -4.91 -0.52 -12.62
N MET A 722 -3.90 -0.46 -11.75
CA MET A 722 -2.62 -1.10 -12.01
C MET A 722 -2.67 -2.55 -11.55
N GLN A 723 -2.13 -3.47 -12.36
CA GLN A 723 -2.08 -4.88 -12.00
C GLN A 723 -0.83 -5.58 -12.54
N VAL A 724 -0.33 -6.55 -11.78
CA VAL A 724 0.78 -7.43 -12.19
C VAL A 724 0.44 -8.88 -11.84
N GLN A 725 0.81 -9.83 -12.69
CA GLN A 725 0.63 -11.25 -12.39
C GLN A 725 1.88 -11.80 -11.71
N LEU A 726 1.67 -12.66 -10.72
CA LEU A 726 2.72 -13.30 -9.95
C LEU A 726 2.43 -14.80 -9.89
N ALA A 727 3.36 -15.61 -10.37
CA ALA A 727 3.36 -17.05 -10.18
C ALA A 727 4.30 -17.39 -9.01
N VAL A 728 3.75 -17.92 -7.93
CA VAL A 728 4.55 -18.52 -6.85
C VAL A 728 4.82 -19.96 -7.23
N GLU A 729 6.06 -20.27 -7.56
CA GLU A 729 6.50 -21.60 -7.97
C GLU A 729 6.95 -22.42 -6.75
N MET A 730 6.79 -23.75 -6.86
CA MET A 730 7.43 -24.65 -5.91
C MET A 730 8.96 -24.57 -6.06
N ASP A 731 9.70 -24.43 -4.96
CA ASP A 731 11.16 -24.45 -4.98
C ASP A 731 11.66 -25.69 -5.78
N PRO A 732 12.49 -25.50 -6.83
CA PRO A 732 12.93 -26.58 -7.71
C PRO A 732 13.71 -27.67 -6.94
N ARG A 733 14.32 -27.36 -5.79
CA ARG A 733 14.93 -28.36 -4.91
C ARG A 733 13.89 -29.29 -4.28
N ILE A 734 12.70 -28.76 -3.93
CA ILE A 734 11.57 -29.53 -3.40
C ILE A 734 10.95 -30.38 -4.52
N SER A 735 10.84 -29.83 -5.73
CA SER A 735 10.37 -30.57 -6.92
C SER A 735 11.31 -31.74 -7.28
N ALA A 736 12.63 -31.49 -7.28
CA ALA A 736 13.65 -32.51 -7.48
C ALA A 736 13.66 -33.57 -6.36
N LEU A 737 13.49 -33.17 -5.10
CA LEU A 737 13.33 -34.09 -3.97
C LEU A 737 12.12 -35.01 -4.16
N THR A 738 10.98 -34.44 -4.55
CA THR A 738 9.74 -35.20 -4.74
C THR A 738 9.87 -36.18 -5.92
N SER A 739 10.51 -35.78 -7.02
CA SER A 739 10.72 -36.65 -8.18
C SER A 739 11.74 -37.76 -7.91
N VAL A 740 12.83 -37.48 -7.21
CA VAL A 740 13.85 -38.49 -6.85
C VAL A 740 13.35 -39.45 -5.77
N LEU A 741 12.65 -38.97 -4.73
CA LEU A 741 12.04 -39.83 -3.71
C LEU A 741 10.95 -40.75 -4.29
N ASN A 742 10.24 -40.30 -5.34
CA ASN A 742 9.24 -41.11 -6.03
C ASN A 742 9.84 -42.11 -7.03
N ASN A 743 11.00 -41.82 -7.63
CA ASN A 743 11.65 -42.66 -8.65
C ASN A 743 12.69 -43.66 -8.11
N THR A 744 13.13 -43.54 -6.86
CA THR A 744 14.12 -44.47 -6.28
C THR A 744 13.43 -45.72 -5.74
N ASP A 745 13.66 -46.88 -6.37
CA ASP A 745 13.06 -48.16 -5.95
C ASP A 745 13.33 -48.47 -4.47
N GLY A 746 12.26 -48.72 -3.72
CA GLY A 746 12.28 -49.20 -2.33
C GLY A 746 12.58 -48.16 -1.24
N VAL A 747 13.73 -47.49 -1.28
CA VAL A 747 14.26 -46.71 -0.13
C VAL A 747 13.69 -45.28 -0.04
N GLY A 748 13.39 -44.63 -1.18
CA GLY A 748 12.82 -43.27 -1.21
C GLY A 748 11.38 -43.21 -0.70
N LYS A 749 10.60 -44.28 -0.91
CA LYS A 749 9.21 -44.39 -0.43
C LYS A 749 9.06 -44.49 1.09
N GLU A 750 10.14 -44.86 1.80
CA GLU A 750 10.12 -44.98 3.26
C GLU A 750 10.41 -43.64 3.98
N PHE A 751 10.93 -42.63 3.27
CA PHE A 751 11.33 -41.34 3.86
C PHE A 751 10.21 -40.30 3.76
N ILE A 752 9.35 -40.25 4.77
CA ILE A 752 8.11 -39.45 4.76
C ILE A 752 8.24 -38.18 5.60
N GLY A 753 7.94 -37.03 4.99
CA GLY A 753 7.70 -35.75 5.67
C GLY A 753 7.79 -34.54 4.73
N GLN A 754 6.90 -33.57 4.92
CA GLN A 754 6.82 -32.29 4.19
C GLN A 754 6.74 -31.07 5.11
N SER A 755 6.82 -31.24 6.43
CA SER A 755 6.90 -30.12 7.37
C SER A 755 8.10 -29.21 7.09
N LYS A 756 8.03 -27.93 7.51
CA LYS A 756 9.12 -26.95 7.35
C LYS A 756 10.46 -27.45 7.88
N ALA A 757 10.47 -28.02 9.09
CA ALA A 757 11.67 -28.59 9.71
C ALA A 757 12.25 -29.76 8.90
N MET A 758 11.38 -30.61 8.35
CA MET A 758 11.81 -31.75 7.54
C MET A 758 12.34 -31.33 6.16
N ARG A 759 11.78 -30.30 5.54
CA ARG A 759 12.29 -29.73 4.27
C ARG A 759 13.69 -29.16 4.43
N GLN A 760 13.94 -28.42 5.50
CA GLN A 760 15.28 -27.89 5.80
C GLN A 760 16.32 -29.01 5.98
N PHE A 761 15.94 -30.09 6.67
CA PHE A 761 16.78 -31.29 6.78
C PHE A 761 17.07 -31.92 5.40
N GLN A 762 16.04 -32.11 4.57
CA GLN A 762 16.14 -32.70 3.24
C GLN A 762 17.05 -31.89 2.31
N ILE A 763 16.96 -30.55 2.33
CA ILE A 763 17.83 -29.67 1.53
C ILE A 763 19.30 -29.89 1.91
N ARG A 764 19.64 -29.83 3.21
CA ARG A 764 21.02 -30.07 3.68
C ARG A 764 21.52 -31.47 3.37
N LEU A 765 20.63 -32.47 3.46
CA LEU A 765 20.97 -33.86 3.12
C LEU A 765 21.31 -34.00 1.62
N MET A 766 20.59 -33.30 0.73
CA MET A 766 20.87 -33.27 -0.71
C MET A 766 22.18 -32.55 -1.04
N GLU A 767 22.43 -31.39 -0.43
CA GLU A 767 23.66 -30.61 -0.64
C GLU A 767 24.90 -31.45 -0.36
N VAL A 768 24.88 -32.28 0.68
CA VAL A 768 26.01 -33.14 1.02
C VAL A 768 26.00 -34.48 0.28
N ALA A 769 24.84 -34.96 -0.21
CA ALA A 769 24.72 -36.25 -0.88
C ALA A 769 25.67 -36.41 -2.08
N SER A 770 25.84 -35.35 -2.87
CA SER A 770 26.70 -35.30 -4.06
C SER A 770 28.20 -35.30 -3.77
N THR A 771 28.61 -35.17 -2.50
CA THR A 771 30.01 -35.10 -2.05
C THR A 771 30.48 -36.41 -1.41
N ASP A 772 31.79 -36.59 -1.28
CA ASP A 772 32.42 -37.71 -0.55
C ASP A 772 32.77 -37.39 0.91
N ILE A 773 32.31 -36.22 1.39
CA ILE A 773 32.58 -35.70 2.74
C ILE A 773 31.91 -36.57 3.82
N THR A 774 32.56 -36.65 4.99
CA THR A 774 32.02 -37.29 6.19
C THR A 774 30.81 -36.53 6.73
N VAL A 775 29.69 -37.21 6.90
CA VAL A 775 28.44 -36.61 7.40
C VAL A 775 28.13 -37.11 8.80
N LEU A 776 27.80 -36.20 9.71
CA LEU A 776 27.36 -36.53 11.07
C LEU A 776 25.87 -36.24 11.24
N ILE A 777 25.07 -37.29 11.43
CA ILE A 777 23.63 -37.20 11.62
C ILE A 777 23.33 -37.18 13.13
N LEU A 778 22.87 -36.04 13.62
CA LEU A 778 22.47 -35.82 15.01
C LEU A 778 20.95 -35.98 15.14
N GLY A 779 20.49 -36.56 16.24
CA GLY A 779 19.07 -36.60 16.56
C GLY A 779 18.72 -37.62 17.64
N GLU A 780 17.58 -37.45 18.27
CA GLU A 780 17.07 -38.33 19.33
C GLU A 780 16.89 -39.78 18.85
N THR A 781 16.63 -40.71 19.77
CA THR A 781 16.74 -42.14 19.50
C THR A 781 15.90 -42.60 18.29
N GLY A 782 14.60 -42.86 18.32
CA GLY A 782 13.88 -43.44 17.17
C GLY A 782 13.51 -42.50 15.99
N VAL A 783 14.28 -41.45 15.65
CA VAL A 783 13.83 -40.41 14.68
C VAL A 783 14.06 -40.77 13.20
N GLY A 784 14.80 -41.84 12.92
CA GLY A 784 15.05 -42.33 11.55
C GLY A 784 16.47 -42.10 11.00
N LYS A 785 17.48 -41.90 11.85
CA LYS A 785 18.88 -41.63 11.44
C LYS A 785 19.45 -42.68 10.46
N GLY A 786 19.17 -43.96 10.68
CA GLY A 786 19.59 -45.03 9.76
C GLY A 786 18.91 -45.00 8.39
N LEU A 787 17.69 -44.48 8.30
CA LEU A 787 17.00 -44.27 7.03
C LEU A 787 17.61 -43.07 6.29
N ALA A 788 17.88 -41.96 7.00
CA ALA A 788 18.59 -40.82 6.44
C ALA A 788 19.96 -41.21 5.87
N ALA A 789 20.72 -42.08 6.56
CA ALA A 789 22.01 -42.57 6.06
C ALA A 789 21.86 -43.44 4.78
N ARG A 790 20.80 -44.23 4.66
CA ARG A 790 20.50 -45.03 3.45
C ARG A 790 20.11 -44.14 2.27
N VAL A 791 19.28 -43.13 2.52
CA VAL A 791 18.91 -42.13 1.52
C VAL A 791 20.15 -41.38 1.03
N LEU A 792 21.02 -40.96 1.95
CA LEU A 792 22.29 -40.32 1.62
C LEU A 792 23.18 -41.20 0.73
N HIS A 793 23.28 -42.50 1.02
CA HIS A 793 24.03 -43.45 0.19
C HIS A 793 23.42 -43.61 -1.21
N ALA A 794 22.09 -43.77 -1.30
CA ALA A 794 21.38 -43.92 -2.57
C ALA A 794 21.54 -42.70 -3.49
N LEU A 795 21.64 -41.50 -2.90
CA LEU A 795 21.82 -40.24 -3.62
C LEU A 795 23.30 -39.90 -3.90
N SER A 796 24.23 -40.74 -3.43
CA SER A 796 25.66 -40.47 -3.55
C SER A 796 26.28 -41.06 -4.82
N PRO A 797 27.43 -40.54 -5.28
CA PRO A 797 28.21 -41.16 -6.34
C PRO A 797 28.66 -42.61 -6.04
N ASN A 798 28.63 -43.03 -4.77
CA ASN A 798 29.03 -44.36 -4.32
C ASN A 798 27.83 -45.32 -4.16
N CYS A 799 26.67 -45.00 -4.73
CA CYS A 799 25.44 -45.80 -4.62
C CYS A 799 25.57 -47.21 -5.22
N ASP A 800 26.43 -47.41 -6.21
CA ASP A 800 26.72 -48.73 -6.80
C ASP A 800 27.58 -49.63 -5.87
N GLY A 801 28.18 -49.04 -4.84
CA GLY A 801 29.01 -49.74 -3.86
C GLY A 801 28.22 -50.27 -2.66
N PRO A 802 28.83 -51.10 -1.80
CA PRO A 802 28.14 -51.69 -0.65
C PRO A 802 27.80 -50.66 0.44
N PHE A 803 26.56 -50.67 0.94
CA PHE A 803 26.16 -49.99 2.18
C PHE A 803 26.38 -50.90 3.39
N ILE A 804 27.39 -50.60 4.20
CA ILE A 804 27.73 -51.39 5.39
C ILE A 804 27.36 -50.59 6.64
N GLN A 805 26.37 -51.08 7.38
CA GLN A 805 25.96 -50.52 8.67
C GLN A 805 26.65 -51.23 9.83
N VAL A 806 27.18 -50.46 10.77
CA VAL A 806 27.74 -50.94 12.03
C VAL A 806 27.15 -50.11 13.16
N ASN A 807 26.50 -50.77 14.12
CA ASN A 807 26.08 -50.13 15.36
C ASN A 807 27.20 -50.32 16.39
N CYS A 808 27.73 -49.20 16.89
CA CYS A 808 28.86 -49.18 17.81
C CYS A 808 28.48 -49.46 19.28
N GLY A 809 27.20 -49.36 19.66
CA GLY A 809 26.71 -49.68 21.00
C GLY A 809 26.21 -51.13 21.18
N ALA A 810 25.86 -51.82 20.10
CA ALA A 810 25.26 -53.16 20.13
C ALA A 810 26.27 -54.33 20.29
N LEU A 811 27.58 -54.05 20.18
CA LEU A 811 28.64 -55.06 20.24
C LEU A 811 29.43 -54.97 21.56
N PRO A 812 29.78 -56.10 22.19
CA PRO A 812 30.69 -56.10 23.34
C PRO A 812 32.04 -55.44 22.98
N GLU A 813 32.62 -54.69 23.93
CA GLU A 813 33.88 -53.95 23.76
C GLU A 813 35.03 -54.82 23.22
N THR A 814 35.05 -56.10 23.56
CA THR A 814 36.08 -57.04 23.10
C THR A 814 35.93 -57.47 21.63
N LEU A 815 34.76 -57.27 21.02
CA LEU A 815 34.42 -57.74 19.67
C LEU A 815 34.30 -56.62 18.65
N ILE A 816 34.04 -55.38 19.07
CA ILE A 816 33.83 -54.24 18.17
C ILE A 816 35.04 -53.99 17.25
N ASP A 817 36.27 -54.08 17.78
CA ASP A 817 37.50 -53.93 16.99
C ASP A 817 37.63 -55.03 15.93
N SER A 818 37.21 -56.26 16.27
CA SER A 818 37.27 -57.41 15.37
C SER A 818 36.21 -57.36 14.28
N GLU A 819 35.01 -56.85 14.59
CA GLU A 819 33.96 -56.62 13.60
C GLU A 819 34.30 -55.44 12.67
N LEU A 820 34.73 -54.29 13.21
CA LEU A 820 35.05 -53.10 12.42
C LEU A 820 36.28 -53.30 11.53
N PHE A 821 37.41 -53.74 12.11
CA PHE A 821 38.71 -53.77 11.43
C PHE A 821 39.15 -55.17 11.00
N GLY A 822 38.41 -56.23 11.38
CA GLY A 822 38.79 -57.61 11.08
C GLY A 822 39.92 -58.11 11.96
N HIS A 823 40.27 -59.39 11.84
CA HIS A 823 41.37 -59.99 12.59
C HIS A 823 42.18 -60.99 11.77
N GLU A 824 43.47 -61.09 12.09
CA GLU A 824 44.34 -62.15 11.58
C GLU A 824 44.19 -63.45 12.39
N LYS A 825 44.54 -64.58 11.77
CA LYS A 825 44.49 -65.89 12.43
C LYS A 825 45.42 -65.88 13.65
N GLY A 826 44.87 -66.21 14.83
CA GLY A 826 45.63 -66.22 16.09
C GLY A 826 45.68 -64.89 16.86
N ALA A 827 44.91 -63.86 16.45
CA ALA A 827 44.86 -62.57 17.14
C ALA A 827 44.36 -62.64 18.60
N PHE A 828 43.55 -63.66 18.95
CA PHE A 828 43.07 -63.97 20.30
C PHE A 828 42.67 -65.46 20.37
N THR A 829 42.39 -65.99 21.58
CA THR A 829 42.22 -67.43 21.83
C THR A 829 41.10 -68.12 21.02
N SER A 830 40.13 -67.37 20.50
CA SER A 830 39.04 -67.85 19.64
C SER A 830 39.16 -67.46 18.15
N ALA A 831 40.27 -66.84 17.72
CA ALA A 831 40.52 -66.42 16.33
C ALA A 831 41.06 -67.56 15.44
N VAL A 832 40.21 -68.56 15.16
CA VAL A 832 40.57 -69.80 14.42
C VAL A 832 40.89 -69.56 12.93
N SER A 833 40.30 -68.53 12.32
CA SER A 833 40.47 -68.15 10.91
C SER A 833 40.49 -66.64 10.74
N ARG A 834 41.14 -66.13 9.68
CA ARG A 834 41.10 -64.70 9.33
C ARG A 834 39.66 -64.25 9.04
N LYS A 835 39.29 -63.05 9.50
CA LYS A 835 37.99 -62.40 9.24
C LYS A 835 38.19 -60.99 8.69
N LEU A 836 37.49 -60.66 7.60
CA LEU A 836 37.49 -59.30 7.04
C LEU A 836 36.62 -58.38 7.90
N GLY A 837 37.12 -57.16 8.13
CA GLY A 837 36.40 -56.12 8.87
C GLY A 837 35.31 -55.45 8.04
N LYS A 838 34.31 -54.87 8.71
CA LYS A 838 33.24 -54.07 8.08
C LYS A 838 33.79 -52.87 7.29
N VAL A 839 34.90 -52.30 7.74
CA VAL A 839 35.64 -51.25 7.04
C VAL A 839 36.13 -51.75 5.67
N GLU A 840 36.70 -52.95 5.61
CA GLU A 840 37.18 -53.57 4.37
C GLU A 840 36.03 -53.93 3.42
N LEU A 841 34.91 -54.39 3.99
CA LEU A 841 33.69 -54.72 3.24
C LEU A 841 32.98 -53.49 2.64
N ALA A 842 33.22 -52.29 3.18
CA ALA A 842 32.62 -51.04 2.71
C ALA A 842 33.37 -50.39 1.53
N LYS A 843 34.43 -51.04 1.02
CA LYS A 843 35.27 -50.52 -0.06
C LYS A 843 34.42 -50.17 -1.30
N GLY A 844 34.57 -48.94 -1.79
CA GLY A 844 33.84 -48.41 -2.94
C GLY A 844 32.39 -47.98 -2.64
N GLY A 845 31.92 -48.13 -1.40
CA GLY A 845 30.57 -47.82 -0.97
C GLY A 845 30.52 -46.84 0.20
N THR A 846 29.64 -47.11 1.16
CA THR A 846 29.42 -46.26 2.35
C THR A 846 29.47 -47.09 3.63
N LEU A 847 30.28 -46.65 4.60
CA LEU A 847 30.32 -47.17 5.96
C LEU A 847 29.47 -46.27 6.86
N PHE A 848 28.32 -46.78 7.31
CA PHE A 848 27.45 -46.11 8.27
C PHE A 848 27.76 -46.58 9.70
N LEU A 849 28.22 -45.64 10.53
CA LEU A 849 28.54 -45.85 11.94
C LEU A 849 27.40 -45.26 12.79
N ASP A 850 26.56 -46.14 13.34
CA ASP A 850 25.45 -45.76 14.21
C ASP A 850 25.89 -45.80 15.67
N GLU A 851 25.37 -44.88 16.49
CA GLU A 851 25.70 -44.74 17.92
C GLU A 851 27.20 -44.54 18.19
N ILE A 852 27.86 -43.62 17.46
CA ILE A 852 29.31 -43.37 17.62
C ILE A 852 29.70 -42.89 19.03
N GLY A 853 28.77 -42.30 19.78
CA GLY A 853 28.97 -41.92 21.17
C GLY A 853 29.15 -43.10 22.14
N ASP A 854 28.93 -44.34 21.69
CA ASP A 854 29.16 -45.56 22.46
C ASP A 854 30.48 -46.26 22.12
N MET A 855 31.34 -45.65 21.29
CA MET A 855 32.65 -46.22 20.96
C MET A 855 33.60 -46.23 22.16
N ALA A 856 34.20 -47.39 22.43
CA ALA A 856 35.27 -47.51 23.42
C ALA A 856 36.51 -46.67 23.05
N PRO A 857 37.27 -46.10 24.01
CA PRO A 857 38.41 -45.21 23.73
C PRO A 857 39.50 -45.82 22.82
N LYS A 858 39.70 -47.15 22.91
CA LYS A 858 40.66 -47.87 22.07
C LYS A 858 40.21 -47.92 20.60
N THR A 859 38.92 -48.10 20.36
CA THR A 859 38.31 -48.08 19.02
C THR A 859 38.32 -46.67 18.44
N GLN A 860 38.09 -45.65 19.27
CA GLN A 860 38.20 -44.23 18.88
C GLN A 860 39.58 -43.91 18.27
N ALA A 861 40.67 -44.39 18.89
CA ALA A 861 42.04 -44.17 18.39
C ALA A 861 42.29 -44.80 17.00
N ARG A 862 41.67 -45.95 16.70
CA ARG A 862 41.78 -46.61 15.39
C ARG A 862 40.87 -45.96 14.36
N MET A 863 39.70 -45.49 14.78
CA MET A 863 38.77 -44.75 13.92
C MET A 863 39.36 -43.42 13.46
N LEU A 864 40.11 -42.74 14.32
CA LEU A 864 40.84 -41.53 13.96
C LEU A 864 41.80 -41.77 12.78
N ARG A 865 42.61 -42.83 12.84
CA ARG A 865 43.51 -43.21 11.73
C ARG A 865 42.74 -43.50 10.43
N LEU A 866 41.59 -44.16 10.53
CA LEU A 866 40.75 -44.43 9.36
C LEU A 866 40.19 -43.15 8.72
N LEU A 867 39.79 -42.16 9.53
CA LEU A 867 39.27 -40.88 9.04
C LEU A 867 40.36 -39.97 8.49
N GLU A 868 41.53 -39.94 9.12
CA GLU A 868 42.63 -39.05 8.76
C GLU A 868 43.49 -39.59 7.61
N GLU A 869 43.95 -40.83 7.72
CA GLU A 869 44.93 -41.43 6.80
C GLU A 869 44.28 -42.33 5.74
N ARG A 870 42.99 -42.68 5.90
CA ARG A 870 42.27 -43.68 5.09
C ARG A 870 42.93 -45.07 5.15
N THR A 871 43.64 -45.34 6.25
CA THR A 871 44.34 -46.60 6.51
C THR A 871 43.90 -47.23 7.81
N PHE A 872 44.03 -48.55 7.93
CA PHE A 872 43.79 -49.28 9.17
C PHE A 872 44.59 -50.59 9.21
N GLU A 873 44.70 -51.20 10.39
CA GLU A 873 45.34 -52.51 10.61
C GLU A 873 44.31 -53.51 11.13
N ARG A 874 44.40 -54.77 10.70
CA ARG A 874 43.58 -55.85 11.28
C ARG A 874 44.02 -56.13 12.73
N VAL A 875 43.09 -56.54 13.58
CA VAL A 875 43.42 -56.94 14.97
C VAL A 875 44.42 -58.11 14.94
N GLY A 876 45.58 -57.93 15.57
CA GLY A 876 46.65 -58.93 15.62
C GLY A 876 47.56 -58.99 14.39
N GLY A 877 47.33 -58.13 13.38
CA GLY A 877 48.20 -57.97 12.22
C GLY A 877 49.00 -56.66 12.27
N SER A 878 50.08 -56.59 11.50
CA SER A 878 50.91 -55.37 11.31
C SER A 878 50.86 -54.84 9.88
N GLU A 879 49.98 -55.39 9.04
CA GLU A 879 49.77 -54.94 7.67
C GLU A 879 48.85 -53.71 7.68
N ILE A 880 49.35 -52.59 7.15
CA ILE A 880 48.58 -51.35 6.95
C ILE A 880 47.78 -51.48 5.64
N LEU A 881 46.46 -51.43 5.74
CA LEU A 881 45.52 -51.55 4.63
C LEU A 881 44.91 -50.19 4.32
N ARG A 882 44.78 -49.86 3.02
CA ARG A 882 44.13 -48.62 2.57
C ARG A 882 42.76 -48.92 1.98
N VAL A 883 41.74 -48.16 2.39
CA VAL A 883 40.37 -48.34 1.94
C VAL A 883 39.73 -47.00 1.59
N GLN A 884 39.00 -46.98 0.48
CA GLN A 884 38.22 -45.82 0.06
C GLN A 884 36.74 -46.15 0.25
N ALA A 885 36.14 -45.56 1.28
CA ALA A 885 34.73 -45.66 1.61
C ALA A 885 34.25 -44.32 2.16
N ARG A 886 33.02 -43.91 1.80
CA ARG A 886 32.37 -42.74 2.41
C ARG A 886 31.98 -43.07 3.84
N ILE A 887 32.23 -42.17 4.78
CA ILE A 887 31.88 -42.37 6.19
C ILE A 887 30.65 -41.54 6.51
N VAL A 888 29.63 -42.18 7.10
CA VAL A 888 28.45 -41.51 7.63
C VAL A 888 28.33 -41.92 9.09
N ALA A 889 28.26 -40.97 10.01
CA ALA A 889 28.17 -41.23 11.43
C ALA A 889 26.83 -40.75 11.98
N ALA A 890 26.30 -41.41 13.00
CA ALA A 890 25.10 -40.99 13.71
C ALA A 890 25.23 -41.16 15.22
N THR A 891 24.61 -40.25 15.98
CA THR A 891 24.52 -40.34 17.45
C THR A 891 23.30 -39.61 17.98
N ASN A 892 22.82 -40.03 19.14
CA ASN A 892 21.82 -39.35 19.96
C ASN A 892 22.43 -38.66 21.20
N ARG A 893 23.72 -38.87 21.49
CA ARG A 893 24.43 -38.24 22.60
C ARG A 893 25.08 -36.93 22.18
N ASP A 894 25.20 -36.02 23.13
CA ASP A 894 25.97 -34.79 22.98
C ASP A 894 27.48 -35.11 23.03
N LEU A 895 28.12 -35.09 21.85
CA LEU A 895 29.55 -35.38 21.77
C LEU A 895 30.42 -34.28 22.38
N GLN A 896 29.96 -33.03 22.43
CA GLN A 896 30.72 -31.93 23.04
C GLN A 896 30.80 -32.12 24.56
N GLU A 897 29.69 -32.50 25.19
CA GLU A 897 29.66 -32.84 26.61
C GLU A 897 30.59 -34.04 26.89
N MET A 898 30.57 -35.07 26.05
CA MET A 898 31.42 -36.26 26.21
C MET A 898 32.93 -35.96 26.06
N VAL A 899 33.30 -35.00 25.19
CA VAL A 899 34.68 -34.49 25.08
C VAL A 899 35.08 -33.77 26.37
N SER A 900 34.20 -32.91 26.90
CA SER A 900 34.47 -32.21 28.17
C SER A 900 34.62 -33.18 29.36
N ALA A 901 33.88 -34.29 29.36
CA ALA A 901 33.95 -35.35 30.34
C ALA A 901 35.12 -36.34 30.12
N GLY A 902 35.92 -36.17 29.06
CA GLY A 902 37.07 -37.04 28.74
C GLY A 902 36.71 -38.45 28.27
N THR A 903 35.44 -38.70 27.94
CA THR A 903 34.94 -40.02 27.49
C THR A 903 34.96 -40.17 25.96
N PHE A 904 35.07 -39.05 25.24
CA PHE A 904 35.23 -39.02 23.79
C PHE A 904 36.44 -38.15 23.42
N ARG A 905 37.25 -38.57 22.45
CA ARG A 905 38.45 -37.81 22.06
C ARG A 905 38.08 -36.57 21.25
N GLU A 906 38.70 -35.44 21.62
CA GLU A 906 38.53 -34.14 20.96
C GLU A 906 38.95 -34.17 19.47
N ASP A 907 40.09 -34.80 19.17
CA ASP A 907 40.60 -34.93 17.80
C ASP A 907 39.64 -35.71 16.88
N LEU A 908 39.06 -36.80 17.38
CA LEU A 908 38.08 -37.60 16.66
C LEU A 908 36.76 -36.84 16.44
N TYR A 909 36.32 -36.08 17.44
CA TYR A 909 35.10 -35.26 17.35
C TYR A 909 35.18 -34.27 16.18
N TYR A 910 36.28 -33.52 16.06
CA TYR A 910 36.46 -32.57 14.97
C TYR A 910 36.50 -33.23 13.58
N ARG A 911 36.95 -34.49 13.48
CA ARG A 911 36.92 -35.26 12.21
C ARG A 911 35.54 -35.79 11.83
N PHE A 912 34.64 -35.98 12.79
CA PHE A 912 33.23 -36.30 12.51
C PHE A 912 32.39 -35.04 12.28
N GLN A 913 32.70 -33.92 12.93
CA GLN A 913 31.92 -32.68 12.86
C GLN A 913 32.08 -31.90 11.53
N VAL A 914 32.58 -32.51 10.46
CA VAL A 914 32.83 -31.84 9.18
C VAL A 914 31.53 -31.34 8.54
N PHE A 915 30.45 -32.12 8.60
CA PHE A 915 29.13 -31.69 8.15
C PHE A 915 28.02 -32.26 9.04
N PRO A 916 27.62 -31.55 10.13
CA PRO A 916 26.57 -31.99 11.02
C PRO A 916 25.18 -31.65 10.47
N ILE A 917 24.28 -32.63 10.43
CA ILE A 917 22.86 -32.46 10.07
C ILE A 917 21.99 -32.97 11.21
N ILE A 918 21.04 -32.14 11.66
CA ILE A 918 20.14 -32.45 12.78
C ILE A 918 18.81 -32.94 12.22
N LEU A 919 18.43 -34.17 12.54
CA LEU A 919 17.15 -34.76 12.14
C LEU A 919 16.09 -34.43 13.21
N PRO A 920 15.02 -33.66 12.88
CA PRO A 920 14.09 -33.15 13.88
C PRO A 920 13.23 -34.26 14.52
N PRO A 921 12.99 -34.17 15.85
CA PRO A 921 12.11 -35.07 16.57
C PRO A 921 10.65 -34.89 16.14
N LEU A 922 9.81 -35.91 16.37
CA LEU A 922 8.42 -35.92 15.89
C LEU A 922 7.59 -34.71 16.40
N ARG A 923 7.88 -34.22 17.61
CA ARG A 923 7.22 -33.05 18.22
C ARG A 923 7.43 -31.74 17.44
N GLU A 924 8.52 -31.61 16.69
CA GLU A 924 8.84 -30.44 15.86
C GLU A 924 8.28 -30.58 14.42
N ARG A 925 7.65 -31.72 14.09
CA ARG A 925 7.07 -32.00 12.78
C ARG A 925 5.68 -32.65 12.87
N LYS A 926 4.80 -32.09 13.69
CA LYS A 926 3.43 -32.61 13.91
C LYS A 926 2.59 -32.69 12.62
N GLU A 927 2.85 -31.81 11.66
CA GLU A 927 2.23 -31.79 10.33
C GLU A 927 2.48 -33.09 9.53
N ASP A 928 3.55 -33.83 9.84
CA ASP A 928 3.92 -35.06 9.15
C ASP A 928 3.24 -36.32 9.75
N ILE A 929 2.65 -36.20 10.95
CA ILE A 929 2.01 -37.31 11.68
C ILE A 929 0.93 -38.02 10.86
N PRO A 930 -0.01 -37.34 10.18
CA PRO A 930 -1.09 -38.02 9.45
C PRO A 930 -0.54 -38.96 8.36
N ARG A 931 0.49 -38.51 7.62
CA ARG A 931 1.11 -39.29 6.55
C ARG A 931 1.94 -40.45 7.08
N LEU A 932 2.69 -40.22 8.15
CA LEU A 932 3.46 -41.29 8.82
C LEU A 932 2.54 -42.36 9.39
N ALA A 933 1.45 -41.97 10.05
CA ALA A 933 0.46 -42.88 10.60
C ALA A 933 -0.16 -43.76 9.51
N GLU A 934 -0.49 -43.16 8.37
CA GLU A 934 -1.14 -43.88 7.29
C GLU A 934 -0.20 -44.85 6.55
N PHE A 935 1.07 -44.48 6.44
CA PHE A 935 2.12 -45.38 5.96
C PHE A 935 2.31 -46.58 6.89
N PHE A 936 2.46 -46.37 8.20
CA PHE A 936 2.64 -47.47 9.15
C PHE A 936 1.41 -48.37 9.19
N LYS A 937 0.20 -47.80 9.19
CA LYS A 937 -1.05 -48.56 9.14
C LYS A 937 -1.05 -49.49 7.93
N THR A 938 -0.79 -48.95 6.73
CA THR A 938 -0.82 -49.71 5.47
C THR A 938 0.23 -50.83 5.48
N ARG A 939 1.46 -50.53 5.92
CA ARG A 939 2.55 -51.51 6.02
C ARG A 939 2.21 -52.66 6.98
N ILE A 940 1.69 -52.33 8.16
CA ILE A 940 1.39 -53.30 9.21
C ILE A 940 0.14 -54.11 8.87
N ALA A 941 -0.91 -53.48 8.33
CA ALA A 941 -2.12 -54.16 7.90
C ALA A 941 -1.82 -55.19 6.81
N THR A 942 -0.97 -54.84 5.83
CA THR A 942 -0.50 -55.75 4.78
C THR A 942 0.28 -56.93 5.36
N HIS A 943 1.20 -56.67 6.30
CA HIS A 943 2.00 -57.72 6.94
C HIS A 943 1.14 -58.69 7.78
N LEU A 944 0.08 -58.18 8.41
CA LEU A 944 -0.86 -58.98 9.22
C LEU A 944 -2.03 -59.57 8.40
N GLY A 945 -2.10 -59.30 7.10
CA GLY A 945 -3.20 -59.76 6.23
C GLY A 945 -4.57 -59.19 6.60
N LYS A 946 -4.63 -58.04 7.28
CA LYS A 946 -5.88 -57.36 7.66
C LYS A 946 -6.24 -56.26 6.65
N GLN A 947 -7.53 -56.09 6.39
CA GLN A 947 -8.08 -54.98 5.61
C GLN A 947 -8.52 -53.87 6.58
N VAL A 948 -7.77 -52.78 6.63
CA VAL A 948 -8.06 -51.60 7.47
C VAL A 948 -8.22 -50.39 6.55
N GLY A 949 -9.35 -49.69 6.67
CA GLY A 949 -9.68 -48.48 5.91
C GLY A 949 -8.80 -47.28 6.24
N ALA A 950 -9.09 -46.13 5.63
CA ALA A 950 -8.37 -44.88 5.87
C ALA A 950 -8.58 -44.36 7.31
N LEU A 951 -7.56 -43.75 7.92
CA LEU A 951 -7.72 -43.12 9.24
C LEU A 951 -8.80 -42.04 9.17
N THR A 952 -9.74 -42.04 10.13
CA THR A 952 -10.81 -41.03 10.19
C THR A 952 -10.25 -39.67 10.61
N PRO A 953 -10.90 -38.54 10.26
CA PRO A 953 -10.50 -37.20 10.70
C PRO A 953 -10.29 -37.12 12.23
N ASP A 954 -11.19 -37.71 13.02
CA ASP A 954 -11.11 -37.73 14.49
C ASP A 954 -9.85 -38.44 15.01
N VAL A 955 -9.40 -39.50 14.34
CA VAL A 955 -8.17 -40.24 14.69
C VAL A 955 -6.94 -39.42 14.33
N ILE A 956 -6.96 -38.72 13.19
CA ILE A 956 -5.88 -37.82 12.77
C ILE A 956 -5.76 -36.65 13.75
N GLU A 957 -6.88 -36.02 14.09
CA GLU A 957 -6.94 -34.92 15.06
C GLU A 957 -6.43 -35.37 16.45
N GLY A 958 -6.84 -36.55 16.90
CA GLY A 958 -6.35 -37.14 18.15
C GLY A 958 -4.84 -37.38 18.16
N LEU A 959 -4.26 -37.82 17.03
CA LEU A 959 -2.81 -38.02 16.90
C LEU A 959 -2.04 -36.70 16.82
N GLN A 960 -2.59 -35.64 16.23
CA GLN A 960 -1.95 -34.32 16.10
C GLN A 960 -1.99 -33.50 17.39
N THR A 961 -3.07 -33.63 18.17
CA THR A 961 -3.28 -32.91 19.45
C THR A 961 -2.53 -33.56 20.62
N SER A 962 -2.17 -34.84 20.51
CA SER A 962 -1.41 -35.58 21.53
C SER A 962 0.01 -35.04 21.78
N TYR A 963 0.51 -35.21 23.01
CA TYR A 963 1.90 -34.92 23.35
C TYR A 963 2.84 -36.04 22.89
N TRP A 964 3.89 -35.71 22.14
CA TRP A 964 4.87 -36.66 21.61
C TRP A 964 6.23 -36.47 22.30
N PRO A 965 6.61 -37.33 23.27
CA PRO A 965 7.84 -37.15 24.05
C PRO A 965 9.11 -37.43 23.25
N GLY A 966 9.07 -38.30 22.23
CA GLY A 966 10.22 -38.45 21.34
C GLY A 966 10.11 -39.61 20.37
N ASN A 967 10.38 -39.29 19.10
CA ASN A 967 10.68 -40.20 17.99
C ASN A 967 9.54 -40.96 17.28
N VAL A 968 9.76 -41.20 15.98
CA VAL A 968 8.80 -41.82 15.04
C VAL A 968 8.44 -43.27 15.41
N ARG A 969 9.34 -43.99 16.10
CA ARG A 969 9.08 -45.36 16.59
C ARG A 969 7.89 -45.45 17.55
N GLU A 970 7.64 -44.42 18.35
CA GLU A 970 6.49 -44.42 19.27
C GLU A 970 5.18 -44.36 18.49
N LEU A 971 5.11 -43.50 17.47
CA LEU A 971 3.98 -43.43 16.55
C LEU A 971 3.77 -44.77 15.84
N GLU A 972 4.84 -45.41 15.35
CA GLU A 972 4.77 -46.74 14.73
C GLU A 972 4.16 -47.77 15.69
N HIS A 973 4.61 -47.82 16.96
CA HIS A 973 4.09 -48.77 17.95
C HIS A 973 2.61 -48.53 18.29
N ILE A 974 2.19 -47.26 18.39
CA ILE A 974 0.79 -46.91 18.66
C ILE A 974 -0.09 -47.37 17.50
N ILE A 975 0.31 -47.09 16.27
CA ILE A 975 -0.41 -47.53 15.08
C ILE A 975 -0.39 -49.07 14.96
N GLN A 976 0.71 -49.73 15.27
CA GLN A 976 0.80 -51.18 15.30
C GLN A 976 -0.22 -51.79 16.27
N ARG A 977 -0.31 -51.24 17.49
CA ARG A 977 -1.29 -51.67 18.49
C ARG A 977 -2.71 -51.44 17.99
N ALA A 978 -2.99 -50.27 17.45
CA ALA A 978 -4.31 -49.93 16.91
C ALA A 978 -4.75 -50.89 15.80
N VAL A 979 -3.86 -51.24 14.86
CA VAL A 979 -4.14 -52.23 13.80
C VAL A 979 -4.38 -53.64 14.37
N ILE A 980 -3.67 -54.03 15.44
CA ILE A 980 -3.85 -55.34 16.08
C ILE A 980 -5.18 -55.42 16.83
N VAL A 981 -5.51 -54.39 17.63
CA VAL A 981 -6.70 -54.32 18.48
C VAL A 981 -7.97 -54.06 17.67
N CYS A 982 -7.86 -53.36 16.53
CA CYS A 982 -8.98 -53.08 15.64
C CYS A 982 -9.69 -54.40 15.23
N ARG A 983 -10.96 -54.52 15.65
CA ARG A 983 -11.88 -55.62 15.34
C ARG A 983 -12.79 -55.31 14.13
N GLY A 984 -12.87 -54.06 13.71
CA GLY A 984 -13.67 -53.57 12.56
C GLY A 984 -12.83 -53.24 11.33
N SER A 985 -13.44 -52.59 10.33
CA SER A 985 -12.75 -52.12 9.11
C SER A 985 -12.14 -50.73 9.25
N GLN A 986 -12.29 -50.07 10.40
CA GLN A 986 -11.80 -48.71 10.67
C GLN A 986 -11.17 -48.66 12.08
N ILE A 987 -10.08 -47.92 12.20
CA ILE A 987 -9.44 -47.62 13.49
C ILE A 987 -10.22 -46.47 14.13
N GLU A 988 -10.60 -46.61 15.39
CA GLU A 988 -11.22 -45.53 16.17
C GLU A 988 -10.23 -44.96 17.19
N VAL A 989 -10.52 -43.76 17.73
CA VAL A 989 -9.65 -43.07 18.71
C VAL A 989 -9.37 -43.96 19.94
N ARG A 990 -10.35 -44.77 20.37
CA ARG A 990 -10.20 -45.74 21.48
C ARG A 990 -9.17 -46.83 21.22
N ASP A 991 -8.92 -47.19 19.96
CA ASP A 991 -7.98 -48.25 19.59
C ASP A 991 -6.51 -47.77 19.69
N LEU A 992 -6.27 -46.46 19.74
CA LEU A 992 -4.93 -45.88 19.90
C LEU A 992 -4.37 -46.11 21.32
N GLY A 993 -5.24 -46.35 22.31
CA GLY A 993 -4.83 -46.64 23.69
C GLY A 993 -4.09 -45.50 24.39
N LEU A 994 -4.42 -44.24 24.04
CA LEU A 994 -3.87 -43.01 24.62
C LEU A 994 -4.43 -42.75 26.04
N TYR A 995 -4.16 -43.63 27.01
CA TYR A 995 -4.56 -43.42 28.41
C TYR A 995 -3.34 -43.14 29.29
N GLY A 996 -3.34 -41.99 29.97
CA GLY A 996 -2.52 -41.70 31.16
C GLY A 996 -1.15 -41.02 30.97
N SER A 997 -0.59 -40.92 29.75
CA SER A 997 0.73 -40.26 29.53
C SER A 997 0.83 -39.32 28.32
N HIS A 998 -0.24 -39.12 27.56
CA HIS A 998 -0.27 -38.26 26.35
C HIS A 998 -1.29 -37.11 26.44
N ILE A 999 -1.98 -36.98 27.57
CA ILE A 999 -2.81 -35.82 27.91
C ILE A 999 -1.86 -34.74 28.45
N ALA A 1000 -1.90 -33.53 27.87
CA ALA A 1000 -1.13 -32.40 28.38
C ALA A 1000 -1.49 -32.14 29.86
N PRO A 1001 -0.52 -31.88 30.75
CA PRO A 1001 -0.85 -31.36 32.07
C PRO A 1001 -1.36 -29.92 31.90
N ASP A 1002 -2.67 -29.73 31.98
CA ASP A 1002 -3.25 -28.40 32.11
C ASP A 1002 -2.95 -27.87 33.51
N ASN A 1003 -2.52 -26.61 33.56
CA ASN A 1003 -2.36 -25.83 34.78
C ASN A 1003 -3.68 -25.80 35.55
N GLU A 1004 -3.69 -26.28 36.79
CA GLU A 1004 -4.50 -25.68 37.86
C GLU A 1004 -3.97 -26.07 39.25
N ASP A 1005 -3.76 -25.03 40.06
CA ASP A 1005 -3.52 -25.09 41.50
C ASP A 1005 -4.69 -25.79 42.21
N ASN A 1006 -4.43 -26.90 42.91
CA ASN A 1006 -4.96 -27.16 44.26
C ASN A 1006 -4.33 -28.41 44.90
N ALA A 1007 -4.04 -28.27 46.20
CA ALA A 1007 -3.19 -29.16 46.97
C ALA A 1007 -3.89 -30.39 47.58
N SER A 1008 -3.17 -31.52 47.53
CA SER A 1008 -3.07 -32.62 48.54
C SER A 1008 -4.24 -33.61 48.77
N PRO A 1009 -4.01 -34.81 49.38
CA PRO A 1009 -2.93 -35.79 49.16
C PRO A 1009 -3.41 -37.29 49.22
N VAL A 1010 -2.54 -38.22 48.80
CA VAL A 1010 -2.49 -39.68 49.11
C VAL A 1010 -3.58 -40.63 48.54
N SER A 1011 -3.21 -41.53 47.63
CA SER A 1011 -3.13 -42.98 47.92
C SER A 1011 -2.49 -43.81 46.80
N GLN A 1012 -1.41 -44.49 47.22
CA GLN A 1012 -0.73 -45.69 46.72
C GLN A 1012 -1.31 -46.44 45.50
N ASP A 1013 -0.47 -46.57 44.46
CA ASP A 1013 -0.22 -47.71 43.54
C ASP A 1013 -1.42 -48.47 42.92
N PRO A 1014 -1.35 -48.82 41.61
CA PRO A 1014 -0.58 -50.01 41.27
C PRO A 1014 0.25 -49.91 39.98
N LYS A 1015 1.58 -50.06 40.16
CA LYS A 1015 2.51 -50.89 39.37
C LYS A 1015 2.25 -51.01 37.86
N VAL A 1016 3.08 -50.30 37.10
CA VAL A 1016 3.43 -50.62 35.70
C VAL A 1016 3.77 -52.11 35.59
N VAL A 1017 3.01 -52.82 34.78
CA VAL A 1017 3.25 -54.24 34.49
C VAL A 1017 4.30 -54.33 33.39
N PRO A 1018 5.45 -54.99 33.62
CA PRO A 1018 6.46 -55.20 32.57
C PRO A 1018 5.88 -55.95 31.36
N LEU A 1019 6.38 -55.64 30.16
CA LEU A 1019 5.93 -56.20 28.87
C LEU A 1019 5.81 -57.74 28.87
N GLU A 1020 6.74 -58.44 29.53
CA GLU A 1020 6.71 -59.91 29.66
C GLU A 1020 5.51 -60.42 30.47
N GLU A 1021 5.05 -59.66 31.47
CA GLU A 1021 3.94 -60.06 32.35
C GLU A 1021 2.58 -59.82 31.67
N PHE A 1022 2.48 -58.85 30.77
CA PHE A 1022 1.30 -58.68 29.91
C PHE A 1022 1.24 -59.77 28.83
N GLU A 1023 2.37 -60.07 28.17
CA GLU A 1023 2.46 -61.15 27.16
C GLU A 1023 2.11 -62.51 27.80
N ARG A 1024 2.55 -62.75 29.03
CA ARG A 1024 2.19 -63.93 29.82
C ARG A 1024 0.69 -64.04 30.06
N ARG A 1025 0.03 -62.97 30.52
CA ARG A 1025 -1.42 -62.97 30.78
C ARG A 1025 -2.25 -63.21 29.53
N TYR A 1026 -1.91 -62.52 28.44
CA TYR A 1026 -2.62 -62.67 27.17
C TYR A 1026 -2.50 -64.09 26.60
N LEU A 1027 -1.31 -64.70 26.69
CA LEU A 1027 -1.12 -66.09 26.28
C LEU A 1027 -1.91 -67.07 27.15
N ILE A 1028 -2.01 -66.83 28.47
CA ILE A 1028 -2.82 -67.65 29.39
C ILE A 1028 -4.31 -67.57 29.04
N GLU A 1029 -4.82 -66.37 28.76
CA GLU A 1029 -6.23 -66.15 28.40
C GLU A 1029 -6.61 -66.91 27.11
N VAL A 1030 -5.78 -66.80 26.06
CA VAL A 1030 -6.01 -67.52 24.79
C VAL A 1030 -5.83 -69.04 24.96
N LEU A 1031 -4.95 -69.49 25.85
CA LEU A 1031 -4.82 -70.91 26.20
C LEU A 1031 -6.04 -71.42 26.98
N GLN A 1032 -6.65 -70.60 27.84
CA GLN A 1032 -7.86 -70.96 28.58
C GLN A 1032 -9.07 -71.08 27.64
N ASP A 1033 -9.28 -70.11 26.74
CA ASP A 1033 -10.36 -70.11 25.75
C ASP A 1033 -10.29 -71.29 24.78
N THR A 1034 -9.09 -71.82 24.56
CA THR A 1034 -8.86 -73.00 23.71
C THR A 1034 -8.76 -74.32 24.49
N ASN A 1035 -9.12 -74.33 25.79
CA ASN A 1035 -9.00 -75.50 26.68
C ASN A 1035 -7.59 -76.11 26.71
N TRP A 1036 -6.57 -75.26 26.66
CA TRP A 1036 -5.14 -75.60 26.65
C TRP A 1036 -4.70 -76.47 25.47
N ARG A 1037 -5.48 -76.51 24.38
CA ARG A 1037 -5.06 -77.17 23.14
C ARG A 1037 -4.12 -76.27 22.37
N VAL A 1038 -2.83 -76.62 22.35
CA VAL A 1038 -1.81 -75.84 21.60
C VAL A 1038 -1.86 -76.15 20.08
N LYS A 1039 -2.19 -77.39 19.68
CA LYS A 1039 -2.17 -77.88 18.29
C LYS A 1039 -3.56 -78.31 17.80
N GLY A 1040 -3.83 -78.17 16.49
CA GLY A 1040 -5.05 -78.60 15.81
C GLY A 1040 -5.92 -77.43 15.33
N ALA A 1041 -6.97 -77.71 14.53
CA ALA A 1041 -7.82 -76.69 13.88
C ALA A 1041 -8.49 -75.68 14.83
N LYS A 1042 -8.61 -76.01 16.13
CA LYS A 1042 -9.12 -75.13 17.19
C LYS A 1042 -8.08 -74.87 18.30
N GLY A 1043 -6.79 -74.98 17.98
CA GLY A 1043 -5.70 -74.80 18.95
C GLY A 1043 -5.19 -73.37 19.05
N ALA A 1044 -4.66 -73.00 20.21
CA ALA A 1044 -4.10 -71.67 20.51
C ALA A 1044 -3.06 -71.20 19.49
N ALA A 1045 -2.24 -72.10 18.91
CA ALA A 1045 -1.25 -71.74 17.91
C ALA A 1045 -1.88 -71.18 16.63
N ILE A 1046 -3.02 -71.72 16.19
CA ILE A 1046 -3.74 -71.22 15.00
C ILE A 1046 -4.41 -69.88 15.32
N LEU A 1047 -5.03 -69.79 16.50
CA LEU A 1047 -5.68 -68.56 16.98
C LEU A 1047 -4.70 -67.40 17.16
N LEU A 1048 -3.46 -67.71 17.57
CA LEU A 1048 -2.37 -66.75 17.73
C LEU A 1048 -1.54 -66.56 16.45
N GLY A 1049 -1.83 -67.28 15.36
CA GLY A 1049 -1.09 -67.19 14.10
C GLY A 1049 0.38 -67.61 14.20
N LEU A 1050 0.74 -68.47 15.16
CA LEU A 1050 2.11 -68.92 15.41
C LEU A 1050 2.30 -70.40 15.05
N PRO A 1051 3.48 -70.82 14.57
CA PRO A 1051 3.81 -72.23 14.52
C PRO A 1051 3.74 -72.84 15.93
N PRO A 1052 3.18 -74.04 16.11
CA PRO A 1052 3.04 -74.64 17.43
C PRO A 1052 4.37 -74.78 18.19
N SER A 1053 5.48 -75.02 17.48
CA SER A 1053 6.83 -75.07 18.05
C SER A 1053 7.26 -73.74 18.68
N THR A 1054 6.90 -72.62 18.06
CA THR A 1054 7.19 -71.26 18.55
C THR A 1054 6.34 -70.94 19.78
N LEU A 1055 5.07 -71.34 19.78
CA LEU A 1055 4.19 -71.17 20.94
C LEU A 1055 4.68 -72.01 22.14
N TYR A 1056 5.14 -73.25 21.91
CA TYR A 1056 5.78 -74.06 22.96
C TYR A 1056 7.06 -73.42 23.51
N SER A 1057 7.90 -72.84 22.65
CA SER A 1057 9.12 -72.14 23.07
C SER A 1057 8.79 -70.89 23.91
N LYS A 1058 7.78 -70.12 23.52
CA LYS A 1058 7.29 -68.95 24.28
C LYS A 1058 6.64 -69.34 25.61
N MET A 1059 5.81 -70.38 25.65
CA MET A 1059 5.23 -70.91 26.90
C MET A 1059 6.33 -71.33 27.87
N LYS A 1060 7.40 -71.98 27.38
CA LYS A 1060 8.54 -72.40 28.19
C LYS A 1060 9.38 -71.21 28.68
N LYS A 1061 9.61 -70.20 27.83
CA LYS A 1061 10.35 -68.98 28.18
C LYS A 1061 9.61 -68.12 29.22
N LEU A 1062 8.29 -68.06 29.12
CA LEU A 1062 7.42 -67.25 30.01
C LEU A 1062 6.88 -68.02 31.21
N GLY A 1063 7.25 -69.30 31.39
CA GLY A 1063 6.85 -70.13 32.53
C GLY A 1063 5.35 -70.42 32.63
N ILE A 1064 4.68 -70.71 31.50
CA ILE A 1064 3.24 -70.97 31.40
C ILE A 1064 2.99 -72.49 31.31
N GLU A 1065 2.32 -73.07 32.30
CA GLU A 1065 1.99 -74.50 32.38
C GLU A 1065 0.50 -74.75 32.60
N ARG A 1066 -0.02 -75.89 32.14
CA ARG A 1066 -1.44 -76.24 32.22
C ARG A 1066 -1.84 -76.57 33.67
N PRO A 1067 -2.90 -75.96 34.24
CA PRO A 1067 -3.39 -76.33 35.56
C PRO A 1067 -4.00 -77.74 35.51
N GLY A 1068 -3.38 -78.71 36.21
CA GLY A 1068 -3.89 -80.07 36.39
C GLY A 1068 -3.12 -81.19 35.66
N VAL A 1069 -1.86 -81.39 36.03
CA VAL A 1069 -1.16 -82.70 36.13
C VAL A 1069 -0.31 -82.66 37.40
#